data_AF-A0AAJ0H0Z8-F1
#
_entry.id   AF-A0AAJ0H0Z8-F1
#
_cell.length_a   1.000
_cell.length_b   1.000
_cell.length_c   1.000
_cell.angle_alpha   90.00
_cell.angle_beta   90.00
_cell.angle_gamma   90.00
#
_symmetry.space_group_name_H-M   'P 1'
#
loop_
_entity.id
_entity.type
_entity.pdbx_description
1 polymer ?
#
loop_
_entity_poly.entity_id
_entity_poly.type
_entity_poly.pdbx_seq_one_letter_code
_entity_poly.pdbx_strand_id
1 'polypeptide(L)'
;MADVYTPPPDSSYLLVTPFTMPSDRGDRWAVSFTGNSSALVAAALSVMVTVSFLCLWNFISFVAVLSVRAETRHRYVAVVTLWNSNDPWFAFKELLHYTYRHYQTFRSQGDKRWDDFRYGLVFCLLAFAVFGSSIAMGIVAPSLVQIGNVAPVRPSTVFYPATPAPEDSAQELHDFGLRAPSVMRALGSVEAAQVTLRQRVSITQNQDYAPLPDGDRNVSLDYRYSLSGVELGIFGGSDLRLTVEGHCFTEYSWSRPAPPDGSDPDAADWYRLWNEPGTDDDQWTQWVLLNQFDTAHAPSASFINHPNGAEQLAGGVDMLYAVLVHAAWRSSITIGGDPWYATESRPANDPPAPYNAAFRMKRRRPVLSCGERNSWTYAGHAVTSVLDLKTTPGMKIPTVLLDILETTLGGGPMVVRLGNASGDSALRSRTTSPNGVIDAGASSMFADMERLILASYVATRSLFTDAVMFGGGADYANVVEGADGQPREGAGHFVVSSPDIQTFSLTGIVTLAVILLVLILLNALTWLLLHFHHQSENNTGTNITTEAQQTEAEAAAVKGPKPGMFGLRKKTRDIRAENKHKWTRFHVLAAAQLFRCVYEPETGPPPREVWSCSSVDTNHYENGSGKLVVRTCGEAKCMGHIGKV
;
A
#
# COMPACT_ATOMS: atom_id res chain seq x y z
N MET A 1 -5.30 -7.17 -0.35
CA MET A 1 -6.03 -8.43 -0.62
C MET A 1 -5.18 -9.23 -1.56
N ALA A 2 -4.62 -10.35 -1.11
CA ALA A 2 -4.03 -11.32 -2.02
C ALA A 2 -5.19 -12.17 -2.54
N ASP A 3 -5.41 -12.17 -3.86
CA ASP A 3 -6.24 -13.20 -4.48
C ASP A 3 -5.59 -14.56 -4.20
N VAL A 4 -6.40 -15.55 -3.85
CA VAL A 4 -5.96 -16.86 -3.30
C VAL A 4 -5.25 -17.74 -4.35
N TYR A 5 -5.05 -17.23 -5.56
CA TYR A 5 -4.58 -18.02 -6.70
C TYR A 5 -3.22 -17.58 -7.24
N THR A 6 -2.63 -18.54 -7.96
CA THR A 6 -1.29 -18.54 -8.54
C THR A 6 -0.95 -17.17 -9.13
N PRO A 7 0.05 -16.46 -8.58
CA PRO A 7 0.48 -15.21 -9.16
C PRO A 7 1.02 -15.45 -10.58
N PRO A 8 0.93 -14.43 -11.46
CA PRO A 8 1.64 -14.48 -12.74
C PRO A 8 3.11 -14.82 -12.56
N PRO A 9 3.72 -15.54 -13.51
CA PRO A 9 5.12 -15.94 -13.41
C PRO A 9 6.01 -14.68 -13.37
N ASP A 10 7.14 -14.77 -12.68
CA ASP A 10 8.08 -13.64 -12.47
C ASP A 10 8.51 -12.96 -13.77
N SER A 11 8.53 -13.69 -14.90
CA SER A 11 8.83 -13.17 -16.24
C SER A 11 7.81 -12.14 -16.74
N SER A 12 6.60 -12.11 -16.17
CA SER A 12 5.51 -11.22 -16.56
C SER A 12 5.69 -9.79 -16.05
N TYR A 13 6.59 -9.57 -15.10
CA TYR A 13 6.78 -8.27 -14.47
C TYR A 13 8.02 -7.55 -15.01
N LEU A 14 7.94 -6.22 -15.01
CA LEU A 14 9.07 -5.32 -15.12
C LEU A 14 9.46 -4.89 -13.69
N LEU A 15 10.54 -5.48 -13.19
CA LEU A 15 11.06 -5.22 -11.83
C LEU A 15 12.24 -4.27 -11.90
N VAL A 16 12.47 -3.53 -10.81
CA VAL A 16 13.59 -2.56 -10.68
C VAL A 16 13.52 -1.44 -11.75
N THR A 17 12.36 -1.26 -12.37
CA THR A 17 12.08 -0.18 -13.32
C THR A 17 11.14 0.84 -12.67
N PRO A 18 11.45 2.15 -12.73
CA PRO A 18 10.53 3.18 -12.28
C PRO A 18 9.23 3.14 -13.08
N PHE A 19 8.09 3.27 -12.41
CA PHE A 19 6.78 3.33 -13.03
C PHE A 19 5.82 4.22 -12.21
N THR A 20 4.65 4.49 -12.78
CA THR A 20 3.57 5.23 -12.11
C THR A 20 2.53 4.25 -11.60
N MET A 21 2.48 4.04 -10.29
CA MET A 21 1.47 3.19 -9.65
C MET A 21 0.12 3.94 -9.59
N PRO A 22 -0.97 3.39 -10.12
CA PRO A 22 -2.28 4.01 -10.01
C PRO A 22 -2.75 4.03 -8.54
N SER A 23 -3.37 5.12 -8.12
CA SER A 23 -3.92 5.29 -6.78
C SER A 23 -5.13 6.23 -6.81
N ASP A 24 -6.05 6.07 -5.86
CA ASP A 24 -7.26 6.90 -5.76
C ASP A 24 -6.97 8.41 -5.58
N ARG A 25 -5.74 8.76 -5.16
CA ARG A 25 -5.28 10.15 -5.01
C ARG A 25 -4.43 10.64 -6.19
N GLY A 26 -4.44 9.91 -7.30
CA GLY A 26 -3.58 10.13 -8.46
C GLY A 26 -2.34 9.24 -8.46
N ASP A 27 -1.74 9.11 -9.63
CA ASP A 27 -0.61 8.21 -9.87
C ASP A 27 0.61 8.55 -9.00
N ARG A 28 1.26 7.53 -8.45
CA ARG A 28 2.44 7.67 -7.58
C ARG A 28 3.68 7.11 -8.25
N TRP A 29 4.79 7.84 -8.17
CA TRP A 29 6.05 7.36 -8.72
C TRP A 29 6.64 6.26 -7.83
N ALA A 30 6.90 5.10 -8.43
CA ALA A 30 7.09 3.84 -7.74
C ALA A 30 8.17 2.98 -8.38
N VAL A 31 8.68 2.01 -7.61
CA VAL A 31 9.56 0.94 -8.08
C VAL A 31 9.20 -0.36 -7.36
N SER A 32 9.22 -1.49 -8.07
CA SER A 32 8.86 -2.81 -7.57
C SER A 32 10.06 -3.74 -7.48
N PHE A 33 10.07 -4.58 -6.45
CA PHE A 33 11.11 -5.58 -6.21
C PHE A 33 10.46 -6.92 -5.83
N THR A 34 11.15 -8.04 -6.11
CA THR A 34 10.80 -9.35 -5.55
C THR A 34 11.07 -9.41 -4.06
N GLY A 35 10.48 -10.38 -3.36
CA GLY A 35 10.56 -10.51 -1.89
C GLY A 35 11.97 -10.48 -1.30
N ASN A 36 12.97 -11.12 -1.93
CA ASN A 36 14.34 -11.08 -1.42
C ASN A 36 14.99 -9.70 -1.59
N SER A 37 14.81 -9.08 -2.76
CA SER A 37 15.36 -7.75 -3.05
C SER A 37 14.64 -6.66 -2.25
N SER A 38 13.34 -6.81 -1.99
CA SER A 38 12.56 -5.85 -1.22
C SER A 38 13.00 -5.81 0.25
N ALA A 39 13.34 -6.96 0.84
CA ALA A 39 13.89 -7.03 2.19
C ALA A 39 15.22 -6.26 2.31
N LEU A 40 16.08 -6.36 1.28
CA LEU A 40 17.35 -5.60 1.22
C LEU A 40 17.09 -4.09 1.12
N VAL A 41 16.15 -3.67 0.28
CA VAL A 41 15.77 -2.25 0.14
C VAL A 41 15.18 -1.72 1.45
N ALA A 42 14.29 -2.48 2.10
CA ALA A 42 13.72 -2.10 3.38
C ALA A 42 14.81 -1.96 4.48
N ALA A 43 15.76 -2.89 4.53
CA ALA A 43 16.91 -2.81 5.43
C ALA A 43 17.79 -1.58 5.14
N ALA A 44 18.07 -1.29 3.86
CA ALA A 44 18.83 -0.10 3.47
C ALA A 44 18.12 1.20 3.88
N LEU A 45 16.80 1.29 3.69
CA LEU A 45 15.99 2.43 4.13
C LEU A 45 16.01 2.60 5.65
N SER A 46 15.94 1.50 6.40
CA SER A 46 16.06 1.50 7.85
C SER A 46 17.41 2.07 8.32
N VAL A 47 18.50 1.65 7.66
CA VAL A 47 19.85 2.16 7.93
C VAL A 47 19.94 3.65 7.59
N MET A 48 19.43 4.09 6.43
CA MET A 48 19.44 5.50 6.03
C MET A 48 18.74 6.39 7.05
N VAL A 49 17.58 5.95 7.56
CA VAL A 49 16.83 6.69 8.58
C VAL A 49 17.61 6.74 9.90
N THR A 50 18.17 5.61 10.33
CA THR A 50 18.97 5.55 11.56
C THR A 50 20.19 6.48 11.49
N VAL A 51 20.92 6.45 10.37
CA VAL A 51 22.06 7.36 10.13
C VAL A 51 21.60 8.82 10.07
N SER A 52 20.43 9.10 9.50
CA SER A 52 19.86 10.46 9.50
C SER A 52 19.62 10.97 10.92
N PHE A 53 19.08 10.13 11.82
CA PHE A 53 18.89 10.51 13.23
C PHE A 53 20.20 10.69 13.99
N LEU A 54 21.22 9.87 13.73
CA LEU A 54 22.57 10.08 14.28
C LEU A 54 23.13 11.44 13.82
N CYS A 55 22.94 11.77 12.54
CA CYS A 55 23.37 13.05 12.01
C CYS A 55 22.60 14.21 12.63
N LEU A 56 21.28 14.07 12.76
CA LEU A 56 20.41 15.05 13.39
C LEU A 56 20.78 15.28 14.87
N TRP A 57 21.12 14.21 15.60
CA TRP A 57 21.57 14.31 16.99
C TRP A 57 22.84 15.17 17.11
N ASN A 58 23.85 14.91 16.28
CA ASN A 58 25.08 15.71 16.27
C ASN A 58 24.80 17.19 16.00
N PHE A 59 23.88 17.47 15.08
CA PHE A 59 23.46 18.83 14.78
C PHE A 59 22.70 19.49 15.94
N ILE A 60 21.78 18.78 16.59
CA ILE A 60 21.07 19.25 17.78
C ILE A 60 22.07 19.56 18.90
N SER A 61 23.05 18.70 19.13
CA SER A 61 24.11 18.93 20.12
C SER A 61 24.92 20.18 19.81
N PHE A 62 25.27 20.41 18.55
CA PHE A 62 25.94 21.64 18.12
C PHE A 62 25.10 22.89 18.37
N VAL A 63 23.82 22.87 17.99
CA VAL A 63 22.90 24.01 18.21
C VAL A 63 22.69 24.27 19.70
N ALA A 64 22.57 23.22 20.51
CA ALA A 64 22.44 23.34 21.95
C ALA A 64 23.66 24.05 22.57
N VAL A 65 24.88 23.67 22.19
CA VAL A 65 26.10 24.34 22.67
C VAL A 65 26.13 25.82 22.27
N LEU A 66 25.72 26.16 21.04
CA LEU A 66 25.71 27.55 20.56
C LEU A 66 24.64 28.42 21.22
N SER A 67 23.46 27.84 21.49
CA SER A 67 22.28 28.59 21.95
C SER A 67 22.33 28.90 23.45
N VAL A 68 23.08 28.12 24.22
CA VAL A 68 23.03 28.22 25.68
C VAL A 68 23.90 29.37 26.17
N ARG A 69 23.28 30.43 26.70
CA ARG A 69 23.95 31.36 27.62
C ARG A 69 23.95 30.72 29.01
N ALA A 70 24.93 29.85 29.28
CA ALA A 70 25.06 29.23 30.60
C ALA A 70 25.40 30.30 31.65
N GLU A 71 24.43 30.65 32.49
CA GLU A 71 24.61 31.58 33.61
C GLU A 71 25.15 30.87 34.86
N THR A 72 24.97 29.55 34.98
CA THR A 72 25.42 28.73 36.12
C THR A 72 26.38 27.62 35.68
N ARG A 73 27.32 27.22 36.57
CA ARG A 73 28.28 26.13 36.31
C ARG A 73 27.56 24.80 36.04
N HIS A 74 26.45 24.55 36.74
CA HIS A 74 25.65 23.33 36.60
C HIS A 74 25.09 23.16 35.18
N ARG A 75 24.56 24.23 34.57
CA ARG A 75 24.11 24.18 33.16
C ARG A 75 25.26 23.91 32.19
N TYR A 76 26.46 24.39 32.49
CA TYR A 76 27.65 24.10 31.69
C TYR A 76 27.97 22.61 31.70
N VAL A 77 27.87 21.94 32.85
CA VAL A 77 28.06 20.48 32.95
C VAL A 77 27.08 19.75 32.04
N ALA A 78 25.78 20.08 32.09
CA ALA A 78 24.78 19.42 31.26
C ALA A 78 25.05 19.60 29.75
N VAL A 79 25.49 20.78 29.33
CA VAL A 79 25.86 21.05 27.92
C VAL A 79 27.10 20.27 27.50
N VAL A 80 28.12 20.20 28.36
CA VAL A 80 29.34 19.43 28.07
C VAL A 80 29.03 17.93 28.03
N THR A 81 28.19 17.42 28.93
CA THR A 81 27.72 16.04 28.90
C THR A 81 27.02 15.74 27.57
N LEU A 82 26.13 16.62 27.12
CA LEU A 82 25.44 16.47 25.84
C LEU A 82 26.41 16.51 24.64
N TRP A 83 27.36 17.44 24.64
CA TRP A 83 28.38 17.55 23.58
C TRP A 83 29.31 16.34 23.49
N ASN A 84 29.71 15.79 24.63
CA ASN A 84 30.59 14.62 24.68
C ASN A 84 29.85 13.29 24.40
N SER A 85 28.53 13.32 24.32
CA SER A 85 27.71 12.14 24.06
C SER A 85 27.48 11.97 22.56
N ASN A 86 28.30 11.12 21.92
CA ASN A 86 28.13 10.76 20.50
C ASN A 86 26.83 9.98 20.23
N ASP A 87 26.20 9.42 21.26
CA ASP A 87 24.96 8.62 21.18
C ASP A 87 23.86 9.25 22.05
N PRO A 88 22.64 9.50 21.50
CA PRO A 88 21.51 10.04 22.26
C PRO A 88 21.11 9.16 23.45
N TRP A 89 21.32 7.83 23.40
CA TRP A 89 21.00 6.97 24.54
C TRP A 89 21.96 7.19 25.71
N PHE A 90 23.25 7.33 25.43
CA PHE A 90 24.24 7.69 26.44
C PHE A 90 23.94 9.08 27.02
N ALA A 91 23.63 10.06 26.18
CA ALA A 91 23.23 11.40 26.61
C ALA A 91 22.01 11.35 27.54
N PHE A 92 21.00 10.56 27.19
CA PHE A 92 19.79 10.38 28.01
C PHE A 92 20.13 9.86 29.41
N LYS A 93 20.93 8.80 29.53
CA LYS A 93 21.29 8.22 30.84
C LYS A 93 22.02 9.24 31.73
N GLU A 94 23.00 9.93 31.17
CA GLU A 94 23.80 10.90 31.91
C GLU A 94 22.97 12.14 32.30
N LEU A 95 22.12 12.63 31.40
CA LEU A 95 21.22 13.75 31.68
C LEU A 95 20.10 13.36 32.65
N LEU A 96 19.62 12.12 32.64
CA LEU A 96 18.67 11.61 33.62
C LEU A 96 19.30 11.56 35.00
N HIS A 97 20.55 11.07 35.10
CA HIS A 97 21.30 11.07 36.35
C HIS A 97 21.53 12.50 36.87
N TYR A 98 21.94 13.42 35.99
CA TYR A 98 22.07 14.84 36.30
C TYR A 98 20.76 15.43 36.83
N THR A 99 19.65 15.16 36.14
CA THR A 99 18.31 15.67 36.46
C THR A 99 17.82 15.10 37.80
N TYR A 100 18.03 13.81 38.05
CA TYR A 100 17.67 13.16 39.31
C TYR A 100 18.44 13.72 40.51
N ARG A 101 19.75 13.95 40.37
CA ARG A 101 20.58 14.57 41.41
C ARG A 101 20.11 15.97 41.76
N HIS A 102 19.72 16.76 40.75
CA HIS A 102 19.20 18.12 40.96
C HIS A 102 17.77 18.11 41.52
N TYR A 103 16.95 17.12 41.18
CA TYR A 103 15.64 16.91 41.80
C TYR A 103 15.75 16.65 43.30
N GLN A 104 16.66 15.75 43.70
CA GLN A 104 16.91 15.46 45.12
C GLN A 104 17.35 16.71 45.88
N THR A 105 18.17 17.55 45.25
CA THR A 105 18.68 18.77 45.91
C THR A 105 17.68 19.93 45.88
N PHE A 106 16.83 20.01 44.86
CA PHE A 106 15.70 20.95 44.83
C PHE A 106 14.74 20.69 45.99
N ARG A 107 14.43 19.41 46.25
CA ARG A 107 13.58 19.01 47.39
C ARG A 107 14.15 19.44 48.75
N SER A 108 15.46 19.65 48.86
CA SER A 108 16.11 20.06 50.12
C SER A 108 16.43 21.55 50.24
N GLN A 109 16.58 22.31 49.14
CA GLN A 109 17.10 23.70 49.16
C GLN A 109 16.20 24.78 48.50
N GLY A 110 15.03 24.44 47.96
CA GLY A 110 14.02 25.43 47.50
C GLY A 110 14.27 26.07 46.11
N ASP A 111 13.43 27.07 45.78
CA ASP A 111 13.07 27.56 44.42
C ASP A 111 14.22 27.87 43.44
N LYS A 112 15.40 28.30 43.91
CA LYS A 112 16.48 28.75 43.01
C LYS A 112 17.09 27.65 42.13
N ARG A 113 16.87 26.36 42.43
CA ARG A 113 17.39 25.22 41.65
C ARG A 113 16.39 24.60 40.68
N TRP A 114 15.17 25.12 40.62
CA TRP A 114 14.12 24.60 39.74
C TRP A 114 14.46 24.74 38.25
N ASP A 115 15.11 25.84 37.88
CA ASP A 115 15.47 26.09 36.48
C ASP A 115 16.54 25.12 35.97
N ASP A 116 17.50 24.73 36.82
CA ASP A 116 18.56 23.78 36.44
C ASP A 116 18.01 22.35 36.32
N PHE A 117 17.03 21.98 37.15
CA PHE A 117 16.27 20.74 37.02
C PHE A 117 15.47 20.72 35.71
N ARG A 118 14.70 21.78 35.42
CA ARG A 118 13.94 21.90 34.16
C ARG A 118 14.84 21.83 32.94
N TYR A 119 15.99 22.48 33.00
CA TYR A 119 16.97 22.48 31.93
C TYR A 119 17.51 21.07 31.64
N GLY A 120 17.93 20.34 32.68
CA GLY A 120 18.36 18.94 32.54
C GLY A 120 17.24 18.04 32.02
N LEU A 121 16.02 18.22 32.53
CA LEU A 121 14.84 17.46 32.10
C LEU A 121 14.53 17.67 30.62
N VAL A 122 14.62 18.89 30.10
CA VAL A 122 14.38 19.18 28.68
C VAL A 122 15.37 18.45 27.78
N PHE A 123 16.67 18.51 28.07
CA PHE A 123 17.67 17.79 27.27
C PHE A 123 17.56 16.27 27.43
N CYS A 124 17.20 15.79 28.63
CA CYS A 124 16.92 14.39 28.88
C CYS A 124 15.74 13.90 28.01
N LEU A 125 14.63 14.63 28.00
CA LEU A 125 13.47 14.31 27.16
C LEU A 125 13.79 14.41 25.68
N LEU A 126 14.59 15.39 25.26
CA LEU A 126 15.03 15.53 23.87
C LEU A 126 15.91 14.35 23.43
N ALA A 127 16.89 13.97 24.24
CA ALA A 127 17.76 12.81 23.97
C ALA A 127 16.94 11.51 23.87
N PHE A 128 16.01 11.31 24.82
CA PHE A 128 15.09 10.17 24.79
C PHE A 128 14.19 10.20 23.55
N ALA A 129 13.64 11.36 23.19
CA ALA A 129 12.79 11.51 22.02
C ALA A 129 13.54 11.21 20.73
N VAL A 130 14.77 11.70 20.57
CA VAL A 130 15.60 11.43 19.38
C VAL A 130 15.97 9.95 19.30
N PHE A 131 16.38 9.32 20.40
CA PHE A 131 16.69 7.89 20.46
C PHE A 131 15.46 7.00 20.20
N GLY A 132 14.34 7.28 20.89
CA GLY A 132 13.09 6.55 20.70
C GLY A 132 12.57 6.70 19.27
N SER A 133 12.65 7.91 18.71
CA SER A 133 12.24 8.18 17.32
C SER A 133 13.16 7.49 16.31
N SER A 134 14.47 7.40 16.56
CA SER A 134 15.39 6.74 15.62
C SER A 134 15.10 5.25 15.50
N ILE A 135 14.85 4.56 16.62
CA ILE A 135 14.46 3.14 16.62
C ILE A 135 13.08 2.98 15.99
N ALA A 136 12.08 3.75 16.44
CA ALA A 136 10.71 3.63 15.94
C ALA A 136 10.64 3.90 14.44
N MET A 137 11.28 4.98 13.96
CA MET A 137 11.31 5.32 12.54
C MET A 137 12.22 4.38 11.73
N GLY A 138 13.29 3.83 12.31
CA GLY A 138 14.08 2.78 11.65
C GLY A 138 13.24 1.55 11.30
N ILE A 139 12.25 1.22 12.13
CA ILE A 139 11.33 0.08 11.90
C ILE A 139 10.16 0.48 10.99
N VAL A 140 9.56 1.65 11.21
CA VAL A 140 8.31 2.07 10.55
C VAL A 140 8.56 2.77 9.21
N ALA A 141 9.67 3.47 9.01
CA ALA A 141 9.90 4.22 7.77
C ALA A 141 9.91 3.34 6.51
N PRO A 142 10.53 2.13 6.50
CA PRO A 142 10.44 1.26 5.33
C PRO A 142 8.99 0.90 4.96
N SER A 143 8.14 0.64 5.95
CA SER A 143 6.73 0.32 5.71
C SER A 143 5.91 1.53 5.27
N LEU A 144 6.28 2.75 5.68
CA LEU A 144 5.67 4.00 5.17
C LEU A 144 6.04 4.28 3.71
N VAL A 145 7.23 3.85 3.28
CA VAL A 145 7.69 3.99 1.89
C VAL A 145 7.11 2.87 1.02
N GLN A 146 6.82 1.70 1.58
CA GLN A 146 6.10 0.64 0.90
C GLN A 146 4.64 1.07 0.64
N ILE A 147 4.25 1.10 -0.63
CA ILE A 147 2.93 1.60 -1.07
C ILE A 147 2.00 0.51 -1.58
N GLY A 148 2.51 -0.71 -1.80
CA GLY A 148 1.70 -1.82 -2.28
C GLY A 148 2.52 -3.03 -2.67
N ASN A 149 1.86 -3.97 -3.35
CA ASN A 149 2.43 -5.23 -3.82
C ASN A 149 2.11 -5.43 -5.32
N VAL A 150 2.39 -4.39 -6.12
CA VAL A 150 2.08 -4.34 -7.55
C VAL A 150 3.33 -4.09 -8.38
N ALA A 151 3.39 -4.65 -9.58
CA ALA A 151 4.46 -4.36 -10.54
C ALA A 151 3.88 -4.08 -11.94
N PRO A 152 4.55 -3.23 -12.72
CA PRO A 152 4.22 -3.02 -14.12
C PRO A 152 4.45 -4.32 -14.90
N VAL A 153 3.61 -4.53 -15.90
CA VAL A 153 3.66 -5.74 -16.72
C VAL A 153 4.62 -5.58 -17.88
N ARG A 154 5.31 -6.67 -18.25
CA ARG A 154 6.11 -6.75 -19.46
C ARG A 154 5.18 -6.87 -20.67
N PRO A 155 5.21 -5.92 -21.63
CA PRO A 155 4.29 -5.95 -22.77
C PRO A 155 4.33 -7.25 -23.59
N SER A 156 5.51 -7.88 -23.70
CA SER A 156 5.71 -9.11 -24.46
C SER A 156 5.07 -10.36 -23.85
N THR A 157 4.58 -10.29 -22.60
CA THR A 157 3.87 -11.42 -21.96
C THR A 157 2.37 -11.20 -21.94
N VAL A 158 1.88 -10.07 -22.44
CA VAL A 158 0.45 -9.77 -22.50
C VAL A 158 -0.14 -10.48 -23.72
N PHE A 159 -1.16 -11.27 -23.48
CA PHE A 159 -1.94 -11.94 -24.50
C PHE A 159 -3.41 -11.87 -24.12
N TYR A 160 -4.25 -11.40 -25.04
CA TYR A 160 -5.69 -11.45 -24.86
C TYR A 160 -6.35 -11.98 -26.12
N PRO A 161 -7.11 -13.09 -26.04
CA PRO A 161 -7.69 -13.70 -27.23
C PRO A 161 -8.73 -12.76 -27.86
N ALA A 162 -8.60 -12.55 -29.18
CA ALA A 162 -9.58 -11.85 -29.98
C ALA A 162 -10.91 -12.62 -30.05
N THR A 163 -12.02 -11.89 -30.20
CA THR A 163 -13.33 -12.49 -30.38
C THR A 163 -13.34 -13.31 -31.67
N PRO A 164 -13.70 -14.61 -31.61
CA PRO A 164 -13.79 -15.45 -32.80
C PRO A 164 -14.91 -14.96 -33.73
N ALA A 165 -14.80 -15.31 -35.02
CA ALA A 165 -15.91 -15.10 -35.94
C ALA A 165 -17.08 -16.03 -35.56
N PRO A 166 -18.35 -15.57 -35.64
CA PRO A 166 -19.50 -16.37 -35.22
C PRO A 166 -19.72 -17.65 -36.03
N GLU A 167 -19.10 -17.76 -37.22
CA GLU A 167 -19.20 -18.94 -38.08
C GLU A 167 -18.10 -19.99 -37.79
N ASP A 168 -17.09 -19.68 -36.97
CA ASP A 168 -15.98 -20.58 -36.66
C ASP A 168 -16.14 -21.21 -35.28
N SER A 169 -16.91 -22.30 -35.23
CA SER A 169 -17.15 -23.05 -33.99
C SER A 169 -15.87 -23.64 -33.38
N ALA A 170 -14.84 -23.92 -34.19
CA ALA A 170 -13.57 -24.45 -33.68
C ALA A 170 -12.81 -23.36 -32.94
N GLN A 171 -12.78 -22.14 -33.48
CA GLN A 171 -12.19 -20.99 -32.81
C GLN A 171 -12.98 -20.59 -31.57
N GLU A 172 -14.31 -20.70 -31.58
CA GLU A 172 -15.16 -20.47 -30.40
C GLU A 172 -14.84 -21.45 -29.26
N LEU A 173 -14.72 -22.74 -29.56
CA LEU A 173 -14.29 -23.75 -28.57
C LEU A 173 -12.87 -23.49 -28.06
N HIS A 174 -11.98 -22.97 -28.92
CA HIS A 174 -10.63 -22.61 -28.49
C HIS A 174 -10.63 -21.36 -27.59
N ASP A 175 -11.39 -20.31 -27.93
CA ASP A 175 -11.59 -19.12 -27.07
C ASP A 175 -12.13 -19.52 -25.70
N PHE A 176 -13.11 -20.43 -25.67
CA PHE A 176 -13.63 -21.01 -24.44
C PHE A 176 -12.54 -21.67 -23.61
N GLY A 177 -11.72 -22.53 -24.23
CA GLY A 177 -10.61 -23.22 -23.58
C GLY A 177 -9.55 -22.25 -23.02
N LEU A 178 -9.26 -21.16 -23.74
CA LEU A 178 -8.33 -20.12 -23.28
C LEU A 178 -8.88 -19.35 -22.07
N ARG A 179 -10.19 -19.08 -22.03
CA ARG A 179 -10.84 -18.30 -20.95
C ARG A 179 -11.27 -19.14 -19.75
N ALA A 180 -11.46 -20.44 -19.90
CA ALA A 180 -11.91 -21.31 -18.81
C ALA A 180 -11.04 -21.20 -17.54
N PRO A 181 -9.69 -21.13 -17.60
CA PRO A 181 -8.87 -20.97 -16.40
C PRO A 181 -9.13 -19.68 -15.62
N SER A 182 -9.39 -18.55 -16.29
CA SER A 182 -9.70 -17.29 -15.59
C SER A 182 -11.07 -17.35 -14.91
N VAL A 183 -12.05 -17.94 -15.59
CA VAL A 183 -13.40 -18.18 -15.05
C VAL A 183 -13.34 -19.06 -13.79
N MET A 184 -12.59 -20.16 -13.85
CA MET A 184 -12.42 -21.06 -12.71
C MET A 184 -11.67 -20.40 -11.55
N ARG A 185 -10.70 -19.52 -11.85
CA ARG A 185 -10.01 -18.71 -10.84
C ARG A 185 -10.98 -17.75 -10.15
N ALA A 186 -11.82 -17.05 -10.91
CA ALA A 186 -12.81 -16.13 -10.37
C ALA A 186 -13.83 -16.86 -9.46
N LEU A 187 -14.38 -17.99 -9.92
CA LEU A 187 -15.28 -18.83 -9.13
C LEU A 187 -14.61 -19.34 -7.85
N GLY A 188 -13.36 -19.82 -7.95
CA GLY A 188 -12.58 -20.25 -6.81
C GLY A 188 -12.32 -19.13 -5.80
N SER A 189 -12.01 -17.91 -6.27
CA SER A 189 -11.78 -16.74 -5.41
C SER A 189 -13.02 -16.39 -4.59
N VAL A 190 -14.21 -16.56 -5.17
CA VAL A 190 -15.48 -16.34 -4.46
C VAL A 190 -15.66 -17.34 -3.31
N GLU A 191 -15.38 -18.62 -3.56
CA GLU A 191 -15.49 -19.66 -2.52
C GLU A 191 -14.49 -19.43 -1.37
N ALA A 192 -13.30 -18.89 -1.67
CA ALA A 192 -12.28 -18.63 -0.65
C ALA A 192 -12.48 -17.32 0.13
N ALA A 193 -13.05 -16.28 -0.50
CA ALA A 193 -13.04 -14.91 0.02
C ALA A 193 -14.44 -14.26 0.19
N GLN A 194 -15.50 -15.08 0.20
CA GLN A 194 -16.91 -14.65 0.16
C GLN A 194 -17.24 -13.46 1.07
N VAL A 195 -16.77 -13.47 2.33
CA VAL A 195 -17.07 -12.41 3.31
C VAL A 195 -16.52 -11.04 2.91
N THR A 196 -15.31 -11.00 2.36
CA THR A 196 -14.66 -9.74 1.96
C THR A 196 -15.20 -9.20 0.64
N LEU A 197 -15.58 -10.10 -0.28
CA LEU A 197 -16.15 -9.72 -1.57
C LEU A 197 -17.58 -9.18 -1.44
N ARG A 198 -18.38 -9.73 -0.51
CA ARG A 198 -19.73 -9.21 -0.20
C ARG A 198 -19.76 -7.75 0.25
N GLN A 199 -18.65 -7.20 0.74
CA GLN A 199 -18.59 -5.77 1.10
C GLN A 199 -18.47 -4.85 -0.14
N ARG A 200 -18.09 -5.41 -1.30
CA ARG A 200 -17.87 -4.68 -2.55
C ARG A 200 -19.01 -4.82 -3.55
N VAL A 201 -19.87 -5.82 -3.34
CA VAL A 201 -21.01 -6.13 -4.23
C VAL A 201 -22.27 -6.13 -3.38
N SER A 202 -23.23 -5.28 -3.75
CA SER A 202 -24.56 -5.28 -3.15
C SER A 202 -25.44 -6.24 -3.95
N ILE A 203 -26.07 -7.19 -3.26
CA ILE A 203 -27.00 -8.15 -3.86
C ILE A 203 -28.22 -8.22 -2.94
N THR A 204 -29.40 -7.92 -3.47
CA THR A 204 -30.65 -7.94 -2.72
C THR A 204 -31.65 -8.86 -3.38
N GLN A 205 -32.25 -9.75 -2.59
CA GLN A 205 -33.35 -10.60 -3.03
C GLN A 205 -34.67 -9.99 -2.57
N ASN A 206 -35.59 -9.76 -3.48
CA ASN A 206 -36.96 -9.37 -3.12
C ASN A 206 -37.86 -10.59 -3.29
N GLN A 207 -38.53 -10.97 -2.19
CA GLN A 207 -39.47 -12.10 -2.15
C GLN A 207 -40.92 -11.62 -2.01
N ASP A 208 -41.18 -10.32 -2.22
CA ASP A 208 -42.46 -9.68 -1.92
C ASP A 208 -43.58 -10.00 -2.93
N TYR A 209 -43.31 -10.85 -3.91
CA TYR A 209 -44.32 -11.25 -4.89
C TYR A 209 -45.24 -12.32 -4.32
N ALA A 210 -46.55 -12.14 -4.53
CA ALA A 210 -47.53 -13.15 -4.19
C ALA A 210 -47.18 -14.47 -4.91
N PRO A 211 -47.29 -15.63 -4.24
CA PRO A 211 -47.09 -16.92 -4.89
C PRO A 211 -48.10 -17.07 -6.04
N LEU A 212 -47.66 -17.70 -7.13
CA LEU A 212 -48.52 -18.03 -8.25
C LEU A 212 -49.60 -19.03 -7.80
N PRO A 213 -50.72 -19.14 -8.55
CA PRO A 213 -51.81 -20.08 -8.23
C PRO A 213 -51.35 -21.52 -8.02
N ASP A 214 -50.28 -21.93 -8.70
CA ASP A 214 -49.71 -23.28 -8.64
C ASP A 214 -48.74 -23.49 -7.46
N GLY A 215 -48.60 -22.48 -6.58
CA GLY A 215 -47.69 -22.49 -5.43
C GLY A 215 -46.24 -22.17 -5.76
N ASP A 216 -45.92 -21.92 -7.04
CA ASP A 216 -44.62 -21.44 -7.49
C ASP A 216 -44.39 -19.98 -7.02
N ARG A 217 -43.13 -19.62 -6.76
CA ARG A 217 -42.77 -18.29 -6.20
C ARG A 217 -42.11 -17.42 -7.24
N ASN A 218 -42.51 -16.15 -7.27
CA ASN A 218 -41.78 -15.12 -8.00
C ASN A 218 -40.67 -14.54 -7.12
N VAL A 219 -39.47 -14.51 -7.66
CA VAL A 219 -38.28 -13.99 -6.96
C VAL A 219 -37.60 -13.00 -7.88
N SER A 220 -37.23 -11.84 -7.35
CA SER A 220 -36.33 -10.92 -8.05
C SER A 220 -35.01 -10.76 -7.30
N LEU A 221 -33.98 -10.43 -8.05
CA LEU A 221 -32.62 -10.22 -7.57
C LEU A 221 -32.09 -8.95 -8.21
N ASP A 222 -31.67 -8.00 -7.38
CA ASP A 222 -30.94 -6.80 -7.80
C ASP A 222 -29.49 -6.93 -7.39
N TYR A 223 -28.56 -6.49 -8.23
CA TYR A 223 -27.15 -6.46 -7.90
C TYR A 223 -26.46 -5.19 -8.39
N ARG A 224 -25.43 -4.77 -7.65
CA ARG A 224 -24.64 -3.59 -7.97
C ARG A 224 -23.21 -3.74 -7.51
N TYR A 225 -22.26 -3.39 -8.37
CA TYR A 225 -20.87 -3.19 -8.01
C TYR A 225 -20.23 -2.08 -8.84
N SER A 226 -19.12 -1.52 -8.36
CA SER A 226 -18.35 -0.54 -9.12
C SER A 226 -16.87 -0.84 -9.05
N LEU A 227 -16.16 -0.62 -10.16
CA LEU A 227 -14.73 -0.79 -10.31
C LEU A 227 -14.10 0.51 -10.79
N SER A 228 -13.01 0.95 -10.15
CA SER A 228 -12.19 2.04 -10.68
C SER A 228 -11.09 1.50 -11.61
N GLY A 229 -10.54 2.36 -12.48
CA GLY A 229 -9.36 2.00 -13.27
C GLY A 229 -8.14 1.70 -12.40
N VAL A 230 -8.09 2.19 -11.16
CA VAL A 230 -7.08 1.81 -10.15
C VAL A 230 -7.26 0.34 -9.73
N GLU A 231 -8.50 -0.10 -9.50
CA GLU A 231 -8.79 -1.50 -9.14
C GLU A 231 -8.52 -2.47 -10.29
N LEU A 232 -8.62 -1.99 -11.54
CA LEU A 232 -8.19 -2.68 -12.76
C LEU A 232 -6.67 -2.62 -13.00
N GLY A 233 -5.94 -1.79 -12.26
CA GLY A 233 -4.49 -1.61 -12.39
C GLY A 233 -4.04 -0.76 -13.57
N ILE A 234 -4.92 -0.01 -14.24
CA ILE A 234 -4.60 0.74 -15.46
C ILE A 234 -3.87 2.06 -15.15
N PHE A 235 -2.80 2.38 -15.88
CA PHE A 235 -2.12 3.68 -15.78
C PHE A 235 -2.98 4.83 -16.32
N GLY A 236 -3.03 5.96 -15.59
CA GLY A 236 -3.92 7.06 -15.93
C GLY A 236 -5.43 6.71 -15.82
N GLY A 237 -5.74 5.56 -15.23
CA GLY A 237 -7.09 5.05 -15.03
C GLY A 237 -7.78 5.54 -13.75
N SER A 238 -7.16 6.42 -12.96
CA SER A 238 -7.76 6.96 -11.72
C SER A 238 -9.11 7.64 -11.96
N ASP A 239 -9.28 8.20 -13.15
CA ASP A 239 -10.46 8.91 -13.57
C ASP A 239 -11.52 8.00 -14.21
N LEU A 240 -11.17 6.73 -14.52
CA LEU A 240 -12.06 5.74 -15.10
C LEU A 240 -12.84 5.03 -13.99
N ARG A 241 -14.15 4.90 -14.16
CA ARG A 241 -14.98 4.09 -13.29
C ARG A 241 -16.09 3.39 -14.08
N LEU A 242 -16.23 2.10 -13.84
CA LEU A 242 -17.32 1.25 -14.27
C LEU A 242 -18.28 1.04 -13.09
N THR A 243 -19.57 1.23 -13.31
CA THR A 243 -20.61 0.81 -12.37
C THR A 243 -21.58 -0.12 -13.09
N VAL A 244 -21.70 -1.33 -12.55
CA VAL A 244 -22.57 -2.39 -13.06
C VAL A 244 -23.77 -2.48 -12.15
N GLU A 245 -24.95 -2.37 -12.74
CA GLU A 245 -26.24 -2.51 -12.07
C GLU A 245 -27.07 -3.52 -12.85
N GLY A 246 -27.54 -4.56 -12.19
CA GLY A 246 -28.38 -5.55 -12.85
C GLY A 246 -29.59 -5.95 -12.03
N HIS A 247 -30.62 -6.37 -12.75
CA HIS A 247 -31.90 -6.80 -12.21
C HIS A 247 -32.32 -8.09 -12.91
N CYS A 248 -32.68 -9.10 -12.14
CA CYS A 248 -33.18 -10.38 -12.60
C CYS A 248 -34.51 -10.72 -11.93
N PHE A 249 -35.42 -11.36 -12.64
CA PHE A 249 -36.63 -11.92 -12.06
C PHE A 249 -36.99 -13.26 -12.71
N THR A 250 -37.68 -14.10 -11.95
CA THR A 250 -38.21 -15.38 -12.45
C THR A 250 -39.37 -15.15 -13.42
N GLU A 251 -39.23 -15.63 -14.64
CA GLU A 251 -40.21 -15.50 -15.71
C GLU A 251 -40.80 -16.87 -16.07
N TYR A 252 -42.06 -17.07 -15.69
CA TYR A 252 -42.79 -18.32 -15.94
C TYR A 252 -43.53 -18.32 -17.28
N SER A 253 -43.86 -17.13 -17.82
CA SER A 253 -44.65 -16.98 -19.06
C SER A 253 -43.89 -17.36 -20.32
N TRP A 254 -42.56 -17.55 -20.23
CA TRP A 254 -41.75 -18.03 -21.35
C TRP A 254 -41.92 -19.54 -21.57
N SER A 255 -42.36 -20.29 -20.56
CA SER A 255 -42.64 -21.72 -20.73
C SER A 255 -43.86 -21.92 -21.62
N ARG A 256 -43.74 -22.77 -22.64
CA ARG A 256 -44.83 -23.10 -23.56
C ARG A 256 -45.08 -24.61 -23.60
N PRO A 257 -46.32 -25.04 -23.90
CA PRO A 257 -46.55 -26.42 -24.28
C PRO A 257 -45.73 -26.76 -25.53
N ALA A 258 -45.35 -28.02 -25.66
CA ALA A 258 -44.64 -28.51 -26.85
C ALA A 258 -45.43 -28.20 -28.13
N PRO A 259 -44.74 -27.91 -29.25
CA PRO A 259 -45.41 -27.67 -30.52
C PRO A 259 -46.25 -28.88 -30.93
N PRO A 260 -47.41 -28.67 -31.60
CA PRO A 260 -48.32 -29.75 -32.01
C PRO A 260 -47.81 -30.61 -33.17
N ASP A 261 -46.55 -30.45 -33.58
CA ASP A 261 -45.93 -31.02 -34.77
C ASP A 261 -45.54 -32.51 -34.65
N GLY A 262 -46.02 -33.18 -33.60
CA GLY A 262 -45.82 -34.62 -33.39
C GLY A 262 -44.58 -34.98 -32.58
N SER A 263 -43.86 -33.99 -32.04
CA SER A 263 -42.85 -34.22 -31.00
C SER A 263 -43.52 -34.72 -29.71
N ASP A 264 -42.88 -35.69 -29.02
CA ASP A 264 -43.38 -36.18 -27.73
C ASP A 264 -43.41 -35.00 -26.73
N PRO A 265 -44.59 -34.61 -26.21
CA PRO A 265 -44.71 -33.46 -25.30
C PRO A 265 -43.95 -33.65 -23.99
N ASP A 266 -43.51 -34.88 -23.70
CA ASP A 266 -42.72 -35.24 -22.53
C ASP A 266 -41.22 -35.36 -22.81
N ALA A 267 -40.77 -35.15 -24.05
CA ALA A 267 -39.34 -35.21 -24.40
C ALA A 267 -38.54 -33.97 -23.97
N ALA A 268 -39.18 -32.81 -23.87
CA ALA A 268 -38.51 -31.56 -23.50
C ALA A 268 -39.47 -30.53 -22.86
N ASP A 269 -38.91 -29.61 -22.09
CA ASP A 269 -39.58 -28.37 -21.70
C ASP A 269 -39.17 -27.23 -22.65
N TRP A 270 -40.15 -26.56 -23.25
CA TRP A 270 -39.96 -25.55 -24.28
C TRP A 270 -40.11 -24.13 -23.72
N TYR A 271 -39.21 -23.24 -24.09
CA TYR A 271 -39.14 -21.86 -23.61
C TYR A 271 -38.99 -20.89 -24.78
N ARG A 272 -39.93 -19.96 -24.93
CA ARG A 272 -39.81 -18.86 -25.90
C ARG A 272 -39.33 -17.61 -25.18
N LEU A 273 -38.07 -17.27 -25.38
CA LEU A 273 -37.44 -16.14 -24.69
C LEU A 273 -37.97 -14.80 -25.22
N TRP A 274 -38.08 -13.81 -24.33
CA TRP A 274 -38.52 -12.42 -24.57
C TRP A 274 -39.94 -12.19 -25.15
N ASN A 275 -40.62 -13.23 -25.64
CA ASN A 275 -42.01 -13.19 -26.11
C ASN A 275 -42.29 -12.00 -27.06
N GLU A 276 -41.34 -11.62 -27.93
CA GLU A 276 -41.52 -10.48 -28.83
C GLU A 276 -42.74 -10.70 -29.76
N PRO A 277 -43.69 -9.74 -29.80
CA PRO A 277 -44.88 -9.84 -30.64
C PRO A 277 -44.52 -9.57 -32.11
N GLY A 278 -44.96 -10.44 -33.01
CA GLY A 278 -44.80 -10.27 -34.46
C GLY A 278 -43.57 -10.96 -35.07
N THR A 279 -42.70 -11.56 -34.27
CA THR A 279 -41.76 -12.59 -34.73
C THR A 279 -42.47 -13.94 -34.69
N ASP A 280 -42.99 -14.39 -35.83
CA ASP A 280 -43.53 -15.76 -35.99
C ASP A 280 -42.42 -16.83 -35.97
N ASP A 281 -41.17 -16.41 -35.82
CA ASP A 281 -40.00 -17.26 -35.83
C ASP A 281 -39.74 -17.93 -34.47
N ASP A 282 -39.68 -19.26 -34.50
CA ASP A 282 -39.15 -20.14 -33.44
C ASP A 282 -37.65 -19.93 -33.17
N GLN A 283 -37.03 -18.88 -33.71
CA GLN A 283 -35.59 -18.60 -33.64
C GLN A 283 -35.06 -18.45 -32.21
N TRP A 284 -35.92 -18.04 -31.25
CA TRP A 284 -35.55 -17.85 -29.84
C TRP A 284 -36.18 -18.88 -28.91
N THR A 285 -36.59 -20.02 -29.49
CA THR A 285 -37.10 -21.15 -28.73
C THR A 285 -35.93 -21.98 -28.21
N GLN A 286 -35.86 -22.14 -26.91
CA GLN A 286 -34.89 -22.97 -26.19
C GLN A 286 -35.59 -24.16 -25.58
N TRP A 287 -34.87 -25.26 -25.38
CA TRP A 287 -35.44 -26.47 -24.81
C TRP A 287 -34.53 -27.08 -23.74
N VAL A 288 -35.18 -27.67 -22.73
CA VAL A 288 -34.51 -28.49 -21.70
C VAL A 288 -34.92 -29.93 -21.97
N LEU A 289 -33.95 -30.76 -22.37
CA LEU A 289 -34.20 -32.16 -22.68
C LEU A 289 -34.50 -32.97 -21.41
N LEU A 290 -35.45 -33.90 -21.53
CA LEU A 290 -35.96 -34.73 -20.44
C LEU A 290 -35.59 -36.22 -20.59
N ASN A 291 -34.70 -36.56 -21.53
CA ASN A 291 -34.28 -37.94 -21.73
C ASN A 291 -33.39 -38.43 -20.56
N GLN A 292 -33.21 -39.75 -20.48
CA GLN A 292 -32.48 -40.40 -19.39
C GLN A 292 -31.00 -39.97 -19.32
N PHE A 293 -30.37 -39.62 -20.44
CA PHE A 293 -28.97 -39.21 -20.46
C PHE A 293 -28.80 -37.80 -19.87
N ASP A 294 -29.67 -36.87 -20.22
CA ASP A 294 -29.60 -35.49 -19.72
C ASP A 294 -30.03 -35.38 -18.25
N THR A 295 -31.04 -36.16 -17.84
CA THR A 295 -31.56 -36.14 -16.46
C THR A 295 -30.71 -36.94 -15.46
N ALA A 296 -29.76 -37.75 -15.93
CA ALA A 296 -28.79 -38.46 -15.09
C ALA A 296 -27.72 -37.53 -14.48
N HIS A 297 -27.57 -36.32 -15.02
CA HIS A 297 -26.60 -35.34 -14.55
C HIS A 297 -27.23 -34.32 -13.59
N ALA A 298 -26.42 -33.69 -12.74
CA ALA A 298 -26.87 -32.63 -11.84
C ALA A 298 -27.28 -31.39 -12.66
N PRO A 299 -28.01 -30.43 -12.07
CA PRO A 299 -28.49 -29.26 -12.80
C PRO A 299 -27.36 -28.46 -13.43
N SER A 300 -27.59 -27.95 -14.63
CA SER A 300 -26.72 -26.99 -15.31
C SER A 300 -27.54 -25.76 -15.71
N ALA A 301 -26.90 -24.74 -16.28
CA ALA A 301 -27.58 -23.56 -16.77
C ALA A 301 -26.97 -23.08 -18.08
N SER A 302 -27.81 -22.52 -18.95
CA SER A 302 -27.39 -21.82 -20.18
C SER A 302 -27.65 -20.33 -20.02
N PHE A 303 -26.67 -19.51 -20.41
CA PHE A 303 -26.75 -18.05 -20.33
C PHE A 303 -26.82 -17.48 -21.73
N ILE A 304 -27.91 -16.78 -22.03
CA ILE A 304 -28.27 -16.43 -23.41
C ILE A 304 -28.42 -14.92 -23.49
N ASN A 305 -27.56 -14.26 -24.26
CA ASN A 305 -27.69 -12.83 -24.53
C ASN A 305 -28.92 -12.57 -25.41
N HIS A 306 -29.55 -11.40 -25.22
CA HIS A 306 -30.58 -10.93 -26.13
C HIS A 306 -30.01 -10.76 -27.56
N PRO A 307 -30.76 -11.09 -28.63
CA PRO A 307 -30.30 -10.92 -30.01
C PRO A 307 -29.79 -9.51 -30.31
N ASN A 308 -30.54 -8.51 -29.87
CA ASN A 308 -30.18 -7.10 -30.03
C ASN A 308 -29.19 -6.59 -28.96
N GLY A 309 -28.45 -7.49 -28.28
CA GLY A 309 -27.56 -7.12 -27.18
C GLY A 309 -26.46 -6.12 -27.58
N ALA A 310 -25.93 -6.24 -28.80
CA ALA A 310 -24.94 -5.29 -29.33
C ALA A 310 -25.52 -3.88 -29.52
N GLU A 311 -26.76 -3.79 -30.04
CA GLU A 311 -27.47 -2.52 -30.21
C GLU A 311 -27.86 -1.92 -28.85
N GLN A 312 -28.26 -2.76 -27.90
CA GLN A 312 -28.58 -2.36 -26.53
C GLN A 312 -27.34 -1.74 -25.83
N LEU A 313 -26.18 -2.39 -25.98
CA LEU A 313 -24.92 -1.86 -25.45
C LEU A 313 -24.55 -0.52 -26.10
N ALA A 314 -24.61 -0.42 -27.43
CA ALA A 314 -24.28 0.81 -28.15
C ALA A 314 -25.26 1.96 -27.82
N GLY A 315 -26.52 1.63 -27.57
CA GLY A 315 -27.55 2.58 -27.14
C GLY A 315 -27.46 3.03 -25.68
N GLY A 316 -26.59 2.43 -24.87
CA GLY A 316 -26.49 2.71 -23.43
C GLY A 316 -27.74 2.31 -22.63
N VAL A 317 -28.52 1.35 -23.15
CA VAL A 317 -29.69 0.79 -22.47
C VAL A 317 -29.31 -0.50 -21.75
N ASP A 318 -30.27 -1.09 -21.03
CA ASP A 318 -30.04 -2.35 -20.31
C ASP A 318 -29.80 -3.48 -21.31
N MET A 319 -28.66 -4.16 -21.18
CA MET A 319 -28.38 -5.38 -21.92
C MET A 319 -29.22 -6.51 -21.33
N LEU A 320 -30.16 -7.00 -22.11
CA LEU A 320 -31.04 -8.08 -21.69
C LEU A 320 -30.34 -9.43 -21.89
N TYR A 321 -30.56 -10.36 -20.97
CA TYR A 321 -30.11 -11.74 -21.09
C TYR A 321 -31.02 -12.68 -20.30
N ALA A 322 -30.95 -13.96 -20.61
CA ALA A 322 -31.72 -15.00 -19.97
C ALA A 322 -30.80 -16.05 -19.32
N VAL A 323 -31.20 -16.58 -18.16
CA VAL A 323 -30.57 -17.76 -17.55
C VAL A 323 -31.58 -18.90 -17.53
N LEU A 324 -31.37 -19.88 -18.40
CA LEU A 324 -32.18 -21.08 -18.51
C LEU A 324 -31.58 -22.19 -17.65
N VAL A 325 -32.28 -22.58 -16.60
CA VAL A 325 -31.85 -23.70 -15.74
C VAL A 325 -32.27 -25.04 -16.33
N HIS A 326 -31.31 -25.92 -16.53
CA HIS A 326 -31.52 -27.32 -16.87
C HIS A 326 -31.65 -28.10 -15.57
N ALA A 327 -32.77 -27.94 -14.86
CA ALA A 327 -33.02 -28.62 -13.59
C ALA A 327 -34.08 -29.74 -13.70
N ALA A 328 -34.96 -29.68 -14.71
CA ALA A 328 -36.13 -30.54 -14.81
C ALA A 328 -35.79 -32.03 -14.70
N TRP A 329 -36.59 -32.76 -13.91
CA TRP A 329 -36.51 -34.21 -13.67
C TRP A 329 -35.20 -34.78 -13.13
N ARG A 330 -34.24 -33.94 -12.77
CA ARG A 330 -33.03 -34.40 -12.07
C ARG A 330 -33.37 -34.82 -10.65
N SER A 331 -32.56 -35.71 -10.09
CA SER A 331 -32.86 -36.39 -8.83
C SER A 331 -32.44 -35.57 -7.61
N SER A 332 -33.23 -35.61 -6.54
CA SER A 332 -32.92 -35.00 -5.25
C SER A 332 -33.22 -35.92 -4.07
N ILE A 333 -32.36 -35.90 -3.06
CA ILE A 333 -32.57 -36.63 -1.80
C ILE A 333 -33.51 -35.91 -0.83
N THR A 334 -33.70 -34.59 -0.97
CA THR A 334 -34.53 -33.76 -0.11
C THR A 334 -35.58 -32.99 -0.92
N ILE A 335 -36.60 -32.48 -0.21
CA ILE A 335 -37.61 -31.59 -0.80
C ILE A 335 -37.02 -30.19 -0.96
N GLY A 336 -37.11 -29.63 -2.17
CA GLY A 336 -36.77 -28.24 -2.47
C GLY A 336 -38.02 -27.40 -2.73
N GLY A 337 -37.97 -26.13 -2.31
CA GLY A 337 -39.04 -25.13 -2.55
C GLY A 337 -38.57 -23.86 -3.26
N ASP A 338 -37.30 -23.80 -3.65
CA ASP A 338 -36.71 -22.72 -4.43
C ASP A 338 -37.23 -22.74 -5.89
N PRO A 339 -37.40 -21.61 -6.60
CA PRO A 339 -37.94 -21.60 -7.95
C PRO A 339 -37.24 -22.54 -8.93
N TRP A 340 -35.90 -22.66 -8.88
CA TRP A 340 -35.14 -23.55 -9.75
C TRP A 340 -35.11 -25.00 -9.26
N TYR A 341 -35.07 -25.18 -7.94
CA TYR A 341 -34.88 -26.49 -7.30
C TYR A 341 -36.17 -27.07 -6.69
N ALA A 342 -37.34 -26.53 -7.04
CA ALA A 342 -38.61 -27.04 -6.56
C ALA A 342 -38.80 -28.50 -6.96
N THR A 343 -39.12 -29.36 -6.01
CA THR A 343 -39.21 -30.81 -6.22
C THR A 343 -40.65 -31.33 -6.17
N GLU A 344 -40.86 -32.48 -6.78
CA GLU A 344 -42.02 -33.35 -6.64
C GLU A 344 -41.58 -34.76 -6.22
N SER A 345 -42.51 -35.53 -5.65
CA SER A 345 -42.27 -36.94 -5.34
C SER A 345 -42.12 -37.74 -6.63
N ARG A 346 -41.15 -38.65 -6.65
CA ARG A 346 -40.92 -39.49 -7.82
C ARG A 346 -42.04 -40.52 -7.99
N PRO A 347 -42.57 -40.74 -9.21
CA PRO A 347 -43.53 -41.80 -9.48
C PRO A 347 -42.99 -43.18 -9.06
N ALA A 348 -43.85 -44.03 -8.52
CA ALA A 348 -43.48 -45.39 -8.10
C ALA A 348 -42.99 -46.27 -9.27
N ASN A 349 -43.37 -45.91 -10.50
CA ASN A 349 -43.01 -46.64 -11.72
C ASN A 349 -41.66 -46.20 -12.32
N ASP A 350 -41.05 -45.11 -11.82
CA ASP A 350 -39.76 -44.63 -12.34
C ASP A 350 -38.60 -45.56 -11.91
N PRO A 351 -37.62 -45.83 -12.78
CA PRO A 351 -36.47 -46.68 -12.46
C PRO A 351 -35.64 -46.08 -11.32
N PRO A 352 -35.23 -46.84 -10.29
CA PRO A 352 -34.65 -46.32 -9.06
C PRO A 352 -33.51 -45.32 -9.33
N ALA A 353 -33.58 -44.14 -8.72
CA ALA A 353 -32.52 -43.14 -8.80
C ALA A 353 -31.35 -43.52 -7.87
N PRO A 354 -30.12 -43.08 -8.18
CA PRO A 354 -28.99 -43.23 -7.25
C PRO A 354 -29.32 -42.65 -5.88
N TYR A 355 -28.70 -43.21 -4.83
CA TYR A 355 -28.89 -42.79 -3.43
C TYR A 355 -30.33 -42.86 -2.91
N ASN A 356 -31.20 -43.66 -3.56
CA ASN A 356 -32.62 -43.74 -3.23
C ASN A 356 -33.30 -42.35 -3.20
N ALA A 357 -32.93 -41.48 -4.14
CA ALA A 357 -33.52 -40.15 -4.27
C ALA A 357 -35.04 -40.27 -4.46
N ALA A 358 -35.80 -39.88 -3.43
CA ALA A 358 -37.25 -39.99 -3.39
C ALA A 358 -37.94 -38.86 -4.17
N PHE A 359 -37.20 -37.81 -4.52
CA PHE A 359 -37.71 -36.62 -5.17
C PHE A 359 -37.01 -36.39 -6.51
N ARG A 360 -37.71 -35.70 -7.40
CA ARG A 360 -37.14 -35.14 -8.62
C ARG A 360 -37.56 -33.69 -8.78
N MET A 361 -36.77 -32.88 -9.46
CA MET A 361 -37.13 -31.50 -9.74
C MET A 361 -38.34 -31.43 -10.67
N LYS A 362 -39.27 -30.52 -10.38
CA LYS A 362 -40.47 -30.27 -11.19
C LYS A 362 -40.08 -29.82 -12.60
N ARG A 363 -40.93 -30.11 -13.57
CA ARG A 363 -40.82 -29.57 -14.93
C ARG A 363 -41.08 -28.06 -14.97
N ARG A 364 -40.71 -27.44 -16.09
CA ARG A 364 -41.01 -26.04 -16.44
C ARG A 364 -40.61 -25.06 -15.34
N ARG A 365 -39.39 -25.21 -14.83
CA ARG A 365 -38.82 -24.25 -13.87
C ARG A 365 -38.62 -22.89 -14.57
N PRO A 366 -38.76 -21.77 -13.86
CA PRO A 366 -38.73 -20.45 -14.48
C PRO A 366 -37.34 -20.13 -15.02
N VAL A 367 -37.32 -19.44 -16.16
CA VAL A 367 -36.11 -18.80 -16.67
C VAL A 367 -35.88 -17.53 -15.85
N LEU A 368 -34.63 -17.12 -15.62
CA LEU A 368 -34.38 -15.77 -15.15
C LEU A 368 -34.31 -14.82 -16.34
N SER A 369 -35.22 -13.85 -16.38
CA SER A 369 -35.13 -12.70 -17.27
C SER A 369 -34.32 -11.62 -16.56
N CYS A 370 -33.19 -11.24 -17.13
CA CYS A 370 -32.26 -10.30 -16.54
C CYS A 370 -31.97 -9.12 -17.48
N GLY A 371 -31.65 -7.96 -16.88
CA GLY A 371 -31.07 -6.80 -17.54
C GLY A 371 -29.85 -6.31 -16.76
N GLU A 372 -28.77 -5.97 -17.46
CA GLU A 372 -27.57 -5.36 -16.87
C GLU A 372 -27.24 -4.04 -17.56
N ARG A 373 -27.02 -3.00 -16.76
CA ARG A 373 -26.54 -1.69 -17.20
C ARG A 373 -25.10 -1.50 -16.79
N ASN A 374 -24.25 -1.28 -17.79
CA ASN A 374 -22.84 -0.94 -17.60
C ASN A 374 -22.65 0.56 -17.83
N SER A 375 -22.62 1.33 -16.74
CA SER A 375 -22.41 2.76 -16.78
C SER A 375 -20.93 3.10 -16.62
N TRP A 376 -20.40 3.86 -17.58
CA TRP A 376 -19.00 4.28 -17.58
C TRP A 376 -18.89 5.75 -17.25
N THR A 377 -17.84 6.11 -16.53
CA THR A 377 -17.47 7.51 -16.30
C THR A 377 -15.97 7.68 -16.47
N TYR A 378 -15.57 8.80 -17.09
CA TYR A 378 -14.18 9.19 -17.23
C TYR A 378 -14.01 10.67 -16.89
N ALA A 379 -13.14 10.98 -15.93
CA ALA A 379 -12.85 12.33 -15.47
C ALA A 379 -14.12 13.12 -15.09
N GLY A 380 -15.08 12.43 -14.46
CA GLY A 380 -16.38 12.99 -14.05
C GLY A 380 -17.44 13.09 -15.15
N HIS A 381 -17.11 12.76 -16.40
CA HIS A 381 -18.06 12.75 -17.51
C HIS A 381 -18.63 11.34 -17.70
N ALA A 382 -19.94 11.24 -17.90
CA ALA A 382 -20.57 9.97 -18.24
C ALA A 382 -20.21 9.57 -19.68
N VAL A 383 -19.92 8.29 -19.87
CA VAL A 383 -19.65 7.67 -21.17
C VAL A 383 -20.73 6.61 -21.39
N THR A 384 -21.38 6.65 -22.55
CA THR A 384 -22.58 5.84 -22.83
C THR A 384 -22.28 4.34 -22.83
N SER A 385 -21.18 3.93 -23.45
CA SER A 385 -20.80 2.53 -23.58
C SER A 385 -19.28 2.34 -23.50
N VAL A 386 -18.83 1.08 -23.38
CA VAL A 386 -17.40 0.75 -23.45
C VAL A 386 -16.79 1.13 -24.81
N LEU A 387 -17.60 1.12 -25.88
CA LEU A 387 -17.20 1.47 -27.26
C LEU A 387 -16.82 2.95 -27.37
N ASP A 388 -17.52 3.82 -26.63
CA ASP A 388 -17.33 5.27 -26.67
C ASP A 388 -16.12 5.75 -25.84
N LEU A 389 -15.49 4.86 -25.07
CA LEU A 389 -14.28 5.21 -24.31
C LEU A 389 -13.15 5.67 -25.24
N LYS A 390 -13.02 5.08 -26.43
CA LYS A 390 -11.96 5.42 -27.39
C LYS A 390 -12.12 6.82 -27.99
N THR A 391 -13.36 7.30 -28.12
CA THR A 391 -13.68 8.61 -28.72
C THR A 391 -13.77 9.72 -27.67
N THR A 392 -13.68 9.37 -26.38
CA THR A 392 -13.76 10.32 -25.28
C THR A 392 -12.54 11.26 -25.27
N PRO A 393 -12.73 12.59 -25.31
CA PRO A 393 -11.62 13.54 -25.38
C PRO A 393 -10.79 13.52 -24.09
N GLY A 394 -9.47 13.59 -24.23
CA GLY A 394 -8.55 13.62 -23.09
C GLY A 394 -8.28 12.26 -22.44
N MET A 395 -8.69 11.15 -23.07
CA MET A 395 -8.40 9.80 -22.62
C MET A 395 -6.90 9.54 -22.52
N LYS A 396 -6.41 9.27 -21.30
CA LYS A 396 -4.99 8.93 -21.03
C LYS A 396 -4.70 7.44 -21.15
N ILE A 397 -5.73 6.60 -21.18
CA ILE A 397 -5.59 5.15 -21.25
C ILE A 397 -5.24 4.76 -22.70
N PRO A 398 -4.18 3.96 -22.94
CA PRO A 398 -3.83 3.50 -24.27
C PRO A 398 -4.98 2.73 -24.94
N THR A 399 -5.16 2.96 -26.24
CA THR A 399 -6.25 2.34 -27.02
C THR A 399 -6.24 0.82 -26.96
N VAL A 400 -5.06 0.20 -26.89
CA VAL A 400 -4.92 -1.26 -26.77
C VAL A 400 -5.56 -1.82 -25.49
N LEU A 401 -5.52 -1.10 -24.37
CA LEU A 401 -6.18 -1.55 -23.15
C LEU A 401 -7.69 -1.36 -23.23
N LEU A 402 -8.15 -0.31 -23.93
CA LEU A 402 -9.57 -0.12 -24.24
C LEU A 402 -10.09 -1.21 -25.17
N ASP A 403 -9.28 -1.68 -26.13
CA ASP A 403 -9.61 -2.81 -27.00
C ASP A 403 -9.86 -4.09 -26.18
N ILE A 404 -9.07 -4.34 -25.12
CA ILE A 404 -9.31 -5.48 -24.22
C ILE A 404 -10.64 -5.30 -23.46
N LEU A 405 -10.90 -4.12 -22.91
CA LEU A 405 -12.17 -3.84 -22.22
C LEU A 405 -13.37 -4.04 -23.16
N GLU A 406 -13.28 -3.55 -24.39
CA GLU A 406 -14.29 -3.74 -25.43
C GLU A 406 -14.45 -5.21 -25.82
N THR A 407 -13.37 -5.94 -26.05
CA THR A 407 -13.42 -7.38 -26.35
C THR A 407 -14.09 -8.17 -25.22
N THR A 408 -13.96 -7.70 -23.98
CA THR A 408 -14.46 -8.40 -22.79
C THR A 408 -15.89 -8.05 -22.43
N LEU A 409 -16.20 -6.76 -22.41
CA LEU A 409 -17.46 -6.19 -21.91
C LEU A 409 -18.36 -5.70 -23.06
N GLY A 410 -17.86 -5.75 -24.30
CA GLY A 410 -18.61 -5.41 -25.51
C GLY A 410 -19.50 -6.53 -26.02
N GLY A 411 -19.23 -7.78 -25.63
CA GLY A 411 -20.01 -8.96 -26.01
C GLY A 411 -21.21 -9.25 -25.11
N GLY A 412 -21.43 -8.45 -24.06
CA GLY A 412 -22.52 -8.61 -23.10
C GLY A 412 -22.06 -8.70 -21.64
N PRO A 413 -22.98 -9.02 -20.72
CA PRO A 413 -22.72 -9.09 -19.29
C PRO A 413 -21.66 -10.12 -18.91
N MET A 414 -20.78 -9.77 -17.96
CA MET A 414 -19.72 -10.68 -17.49
C MET A 414 -20.29 -11.97 -16.89
N VAL A 415 -21.48 -11.89 -16.28
CA VAL A 415 -22.18 -13.06 -15.71
C VAL A 415 -22.57 -14.09 -16.77
N VAL A 416 -22.96 -13.64 -17.97
CA VAL A 416 -23.28 -14.54 -19.09
C VAL A 416 -22.03 -15.25 -19.56
N ARG A 417 -20.93 -14.50 -19.69
CA ARG A 417 -19.65 -15.06 -20.10
C ARG A 417 -19.13 -16.08 -19.11
N LEU A 418 -19.14 -15.75 -17.82
CA LEU A 418 -18.73 -16.68 -16.75
C LEU A 418 -19.63 -17.91 -16.71
N GLY A 419 -20.95 -17.70 -16.79
CA GLY A 419 -21.93 -18.78 -16.81
C GLY A 419 -21.65 -19.78 -17.92
N ASN A 420 -21.54 -19.31 -19.16
CA ASN A 420 -21.23 -20.17 -20.30
C ASN A 420 -19.84 -20.80 -20.17
N ALA A 421 -18.79 -20.01 -19.90
CA ALA A 421 -17.41 -20.47 -19.78
C ALA A 421 -17.17 -21.49 -18.65
N SER A 422 -18.00 -21.46 -17.60
CA SER A 422 -17.93 -22.42 -16.51
C SER A 422 -18.67 -23.73 -16.80
N GLY A 423 -19.52 -23.75 -17.83
CA GLY A 423 -20.31 -24.91 -18.25
C GLY A 423 -21.04 -25.56 -17.07
N ASP A 424 -20.77 -26.84 -16.84
CA ASP A 424 -21.35 -27.61 -15.75
C ASP A 424 -21.03 -27.07 -14.35
N SER A 425 -19.96 -26.28 -14.19
CA SER A 425 -19.56 -25.70 -12.90
C SER A 425 -20.21 -24.34 -12.59
N ALA A 426 -21.09 -23.85 -13.46
CA ALA A 426 -21.82 -22.60 -13.27
C ALA A 426 -22.65 -22.61 -11.98
N LEU A 427 -23.35 -23.72 -11.75
CA LEU A 427 -24.20 -23.91 -10.57
C LEU A 427 -23.41 -24.62 -9.47
N ARG A 428 -23.50 -24.10 -8.25
CA ARG A 428 -22.89 -24.72 -7.06
C ARG A 428 -23.47 -26.10 -6.82
N SER A 429 -24.76 -26.29 -7.07
CA SER A 429 -25.46 -27.57 -6.93
C SER A 429 -24.81 -28.70 -7.76
N ARG A 430 -24.19 -28.39 -8.90
CA ARG A 430 -23.44 -29.38 -9.69
C ARG A 430 -22.08 -29.69 -9.11
N THR A 431 -21.37 -28.68 -8.59
CA THR A 431 -20.02 -28.88 -8.01
C THR A 431 -20.02 -29.79 -6.78
N THR A 432 -21.14 -29.88 -6.07
CA THR A 432 -21.33 -30.77 -4.91
C THR A 432 -21.98 -32.12 -5.26
N SER A 433 -22.33 -32.35 -6.54
CA SER A 433 -23.05 -33.53 -7.00
C SER A 433 -22.45 -34.15 -8.27
N PRO A 434 -21.31 -34.86 -8.14
CA PRO A 434 -20.69 -35.54 -9.28
C PRO A 434 -21.56 -36.68 -9.84
N ASN A 435 -22.47 -37.25 -9.04
CA ASN A 435 -23.30 -38.41 -9.43
C ASN A 435 -24.70 -38.03 -9.93
N GLY A 436 -24.97 -36.74 -10.12
CA GLY A 436 -26.25 -36.26 -10.66
C GLY A 436 -27.43 -36.20 -9.69
N VAL A 437 -27.21 -36.50 -8.42
CA VAL A 437 -28.22 -36.39 -7.35
C VAL A 437 -27.86 -35.26 -6.40
N ILE A 438 -28.72 -34.25 -6.27
CA ILE A 438 -28.45 -33.08 -5.42
C ILE A 438 -29.23 -33.11 -4.11
N ASP A 439 -28.88 -32.21 -3.18
CA ASP A 439 -29.73 -31.81 -2.07
C ASP A 439 -30.48 -30.53 -2.49
N ALA A 440 -31.71 -30.67 -2.98
CA ALA A 440 -32.51 -29.52 -3.43
C ALA A 440 -32.91 -28.61 -2.27
N GLY A 441 -33.06 -29.13 -1.05
CA GLY A 441 -33.36 -28.36 0.16
C GLY A 441 -32.20 -27.46 0.60
N ALA A 442 -30.95 -27.86 0.32
CA ALA A 442 -29.76 -27.05 0.57
C ALA A 442 -29.37 -26.13 -0.61
N SER A 443 -30.02 -26.28 -1.77
CA SER A 443 -29.72 -25.52 -2.99
C SER A 443 -30.69 -24.36 -3.16
N SER A 444 -30.22 -23.22 -3.66
CA SER A 444 -31.08 -22.08 -3.98
C SER A 444 -30.57 -21.31 -5.18
N MET A 445 -31.49 -20.84 -6.02
CA MET A 445 -31.19 -19.95 -7.15
C MET A 445 -30.43 -18.71 -6.70
N PHE A 446 -30.81 -18.14 -5.54
CA PHE A 446 -30.14 -16.96 -5.00
C PHE A 446 -28.65 -17.23 -4.70
N ALA A 447 -28.32 -18.36 -4.06
CA ALA A 447 -26.93 -18.69 -3.75
C ALA A 447 -26.07 -18.93 -4.99
N ASP A 448 -26.64 -19.56 -6.04
CA ASP A 448 -25.95 -19.76 -7.31
C ASP A 448 -25.72 -18.43 -8.05
N MET A 449 -26.76 -17.60 -8.15
CA MET A 449 -26.63 -16.29 -8.80
C MET A 449 -25.71 -15.35 -8.03
N GLU A 450 -25.78 -15.34 -6.69
CA GLU A 450 -24.86 -14.58 -5.86
C GLU A 450 -23.40 -14.98 -6.12
N ARG A 451 -23.11 -16.29 -6.15
CA ARG A 451 -21.77 -16.79 -6.47
C ARG A 451 -21.30 -16.30 -7.83
N LEU A 452 -22.15 -16.39 -8.86
CA LEU A 452 -21.82 -15.95 -10.22
C LEU A 452 -21.64 -14.43 -10.34
N ILE A 453 -22.43 -13.64 -9.62
CA ILE A 453 -22.32 -12.17 -9.60
C ILE A 453 -21.04 -11.74 -8.88
N LEU A 454 -20.72 -12.35 -7.73
CA LEU A 454 -19.44 -12.14 -7.06
C LEU A 454 -18.27 -12.54 -7.95
N ALA A 455 -18.40 -13.64 -8.69
CA ALA A 455 -17.37 -14.07 -9.65
C ALA A 455 -17.26 -13.09 -10.82
N SER A 456 -18.36 -12.48 -11.25
CA SER A 456 -18.39 -11.45 -12.30
C SER A 456 -17.60 -10.21 -11.88
N TYR A 457 -17.76 -9.78 -10.63
CA TYR A 457 -16.94 -8.71 -10.07
C TYR A 457 -15.45 -9.07 -10.06
N VAL A 458 -15.10 -10.27 -9.58
CA VAL A 458 -13.69 -10.74 -9.52
C VAL A 458 -13.09 -10.87 -10.92
N ALA A 459 -13.81 -11.46 -11.87
CA ALA A 459 -13.36 -11.63 -13.25
C ALA A 459 -13.17 -10.28 -13.95
N THR A 460 -14.09 -9.34 -13.75
CA THR A 460 -13.95 -7.98 -14.32
C THR A 460 -12.74 -7.26 -13.72
N ARG A 461 -12.52 -7.37 -12.40
CA ARG A 461 -11.35 -6.80 -11.73
C ARG A 461 -10.03 -7.43 -12.19
N SER A 462 -10.03 -8.73 -12.44
CA SER A 462 -8.84 -9.51 -12.80
C SER A 462 -8.55 -9.56 -14.30
N LEU A 463 -9.32 -8.87 -15.14
CA LEU A 463 -9.23 -8.90 -16.59
C LEU A 463 -7.79 -8.71 -17.12
N PHE A 464 -7.04 -7.74 -16.59
CA PHE A 464 -5.65 -7.49 -17.00
C PHE A 464 -4.65 -8.47 -16.36
N THR A 465 -4.95 -8.98 -15.17
CA THR A 465 -4.20 -10.10 -14.57
C THR A 465 -4.36 -11.36 -15.41
N ASP A 466 -5.55 -11.62 -15.94
CA ASP A 466 -5.82 -12.78 -16.80
C ASP A 466 -5.09 -12.64 -18.14
N ALA A 467 -4.96 -11.42 -18.66
CA ALA A 467 -4.20 -11.12 -19.88
C ALA A 467 -2.70 -11.48 -19.80
N VAL A 468 -2.12 -11.62 -18.61
CA VAL A 468 -0.74 -12.12 -18.44
C VAL A 468 -0.67 -13.61 -18.11
N MET A 469 -1.83 -14.25 -17.90
CA MET A 469 -1.96 -15.65 -17.51
C MET A 469 -2.43 -16.55 -18.65
N PHE A 470 -3.09 -15.98 -19.67
CA PHE A 470 -3.34 -16.67 -20.92
C PHE A 470 -1.98 -16.95 -21.59
N GLY A 471 -1.41 -18.14 -21.40
CA GLY A 471 -0.16 -18.52 -22.05
C GLY A 471 -0.29 -18.31 -23.57
N GLY A 472 0.64 -17.58 -24.18
CA GLY A 472 0.56 -17.27 -25.60
C GLY A 472 0.63 -18.53 -26.46
N GLY A 473 -0.51 -18.96 -26.99
CA GLY A 473 -0.58 -19.98 -28.04
C GLY A 473 -0.22 -19.34 -29.38
N ALA A 474 0.76 -19.89 -30.09
CA ALA A 474 1.26 -19.33 -31.35
C ALA A 474 0.19 -19.21 -32.47
N ASP A 475 -0.95 -19.89 -32.31
CA ASP A 475 -1.96 -20.06 -33.36
C ASP A 475 -3.28 -19.30 -33.10
N TYR A 476 -3.35 -18.41 -32.10
CA TYR A 476 -4.58 -17.66 -31.80
C TYR A 476 -4.37 -16.13 -31.87
N ALA A 477 -5.32 -15.44 -32.52
CA ALA A 477 -5.24 -13.99 -32.71
C ALA A 477 -5.26 -13.22 -31.38
N ASN A 478 -4.26 -12.37 -31.19
CA ASN A 478 -4.05 -11.60 -29.97
C ASN A 478 -4.45 -10.13 -30.17
N VAL A 479 -5.38 -9.63 -29.34
CA VAL A 479 -5.88 -8.23 -29.41
C VAL A 479 -4.77 -7.21 -29.15
N VAL A 480 -3.75 -7.59 -28.37
CA VAL A 480 -2.65 -6.68 -28.01
C VAL A 480 -1.51 -6.66 -29.00
N GLU A 481 -1.50 -7.57 -29.97
CA GLU A 481 -0.44 -7.71 -30.96
C GLU A 481 -0.69 -6.81 -32.17
N GLY A 482 0.37 -6.19 -32.67
CA GLY A 482 0.34 -5.37 -33.87
C GLY A 482 0.46 -6.22 -35.14
N ALA A 483 0.33 -5.57 -36.30
CA ALA A 483 0.51 -6.24 -37.59
C ALA A 483 1.95 -6.77 -37.82
N ASP A 484 2.91 -6.30 -37.03
CA ASP A 484 4.33 -6.69 -37.05
C ASP A 484 4.64 -7.86 -36.09
N GLY A 485 3.64 -8.38 -35.38
CA GLY A 485 3.80 -9.43 -34.39
C GLY A 485 4.43 -8.95 -33.07
N GLN A 486 4.56 -7.64 -32.87
CA GLN A 486 5.03 -7.06 -31.61
C GLN A 486 3.85 -6.54 -30.77
N PRO A 487 3.99 -6.46 -29.44
CA PRO A 487 2.97 -5.84 -28.60
C PRO A 487 2.77 -4.37 -29.01
N ARG A 488 1.50 -3.97 -29.19
CA ARG A 488 1.15 -2.58 -29.50
C ARG A 488 1.59 -1.64 -28.38
N GLU A 489 1.82 -0.38 -28.73
CA GLU A 489 2.21 0.65 -27.77
C GLU A 489 1.18 0.74 -26.63
N GLY A 490 1.68 0.71 -25.38
CA GLY A 490 0.85 0.73 -24.19
C GLY A 490 0.27 -0.62 -23.76
N ALA A 491 0.61 -1.73 -24.43
CA ALA A 491 0.10 -3.06 -24.06
C ALA A 491 0.45 -3.47 -22.62
N GLY A 492 1.57 -2.98 -22.07
CA GLY A 492 1.96 -3.19 -20.65
C GLY A 492 1.66 -2.00 -19.73
N HIS A 493 0.82 -1.04 -20.13
CA HIS A 493 0.50 0.14 -19.32
C HIS A 493 -0.52 -0.14 -18.20
N PHE A 494 -0.29 -1.21 -17.46
CA PHE A 494 -1.03 -1.56 -16.27
C PHE A 494 -0.13 -2.27 -15.27
N VAL A 495 -0.60 -2.39 -14.03
CA VAL A 495 0.06 -3.13 -12.96
C VAL A 495 -0.77 -4.32 -12.55
N VAL A 496 -0.07 -5.38 -12.14
CA VAL A 496 -0.69 -6.58 -11.56
C VAL A 496 -0.19 -6.76 -10.14
N SER A 497 -1.08 -7.17 -9.24
CA SER A 497 -0.73 -7.48 -7.86
C SER A 497 -0.17 -8.89 -7.71
N SER A 498 0.90 -9.04 -6.94
CA SER A 498 1.46 -10.34 -6.57
C SER A 498 1.91 -10.33 -5.11
N PRO A 499 1.65 -11.39 -4.32
CA PRO A 499 2.12 -11.48 -2.93
C PRO A 499 3.65 -11.45 -2.81
N ASP A 500 4.38 -11.88 -3.85
CA ASP A 500 5.84 -11.98 -3.85
C ASP A 500 6.55 -10.69 -4.27
N ILE A 501 5.78 -9.64 -4.57
CA ILE A 501 6.27 -8.34 -5.02
C ILE A 501 5.98 -7.29 -3.95
N GLN A 502 6.94 -6.42 -3.70
CA GLN A 502 6.75 -5.22 -2.90
C GLN A 502 7.08 -3.97 -3.70
N THR A 503 6.21 -2.98 -3.61
CA THR A 503 6.31 -1.69 -4.31
C THR A 503 6.67 -0.61 -3.32
N PHE A 504 7.70 0.17 -3.65
CA PHE A 504 8.15 1.31 -2.85
C PHE A 504 7.89 2.61 -3.59
N SER A 505 7.51 3.64 -2.85
CA SER A 505 7.41 5.02 -3.33
C SER A 505 8.80 5.55 -3.65
N LEU A 506 9.08 5.77 -4.92
CA LEU A 506 10.38 6.29 -5.36
C LEU A 506 10.56 7.73 -4.89
N THR A 507 9.48 8.53 -4.86
CA THR A 507 9.47 9.85 -4.22
C THR A 507 9.86 9.78 -2.74
N GLY A 508 9.37 8.77 -2.01
CA GLY A 508 9.72 8.54 -0.60
C GLY A 508 11.21 8.21 -0.43
N ILE A 509 11.74 7.30 -1.25
CA ILE A 509 13.16 6.92 -1.25
C ILE A 509 14.04 8.15 -1.53
N VAL A 510 13.74 8.91 -2.59
CA VAL A 510 14.50 10.12 -2.96
C VAL A 510 14.43 11.17 -1.85
N THR A 511 13.27 11.38 -1.24
CA THR A 511 13.11 12.33 -0.13
C THR A 511 13.99 11.95 1.06
N LEU A 512 14.02 10.68 1.44
CA LEU A 512 14.89 10.17 2.51
C LEU A 512 16.38 10.33 2.16
N ALA A 513 16.77 10.06 0.91
CA ALA A 513 18.14 10.24 0.45
C ALA A 513 18.58 11.71 0.52
N VAL A 514 17.72 12.64 0.10
CA VAL A 514 18.00 14.09 0.16
C VAL A 514 18.11 14.57 1.60
N ILE A 515 17.21 14.14 2.50
CA ILE A 515 17.29 14.49 3.93
C ILE A 515 18.62 14.01 4.52
N LEU A 516 19.00 12.75 4.25
CA LEU A 516 20.27 12.20 4.71
C LEU A 516 21.46 13.01 4.18
N LEU A 517 21.48 13.31 2.88
CA LEU A 517 22.56 14.09 2.25
C LEU A 517 22.68 15.49 2.88
N VAL A 518 21.57 16.18 3.09
CA VAL A 518 21.55 17.52 3.73
C VAL A 518 22.09 17.43 5.15
N LEU A 519 21.68 16.43 5.94
CA LEU A 519 22.16 16.25 7.30
C LEU A 519 23.67 15.91 7.35
N ILE A 520 24.17 15.11 6.41
CA ILE A 520 25.60 14.83 6.27
C ILE A 520 26.37 16.12 5.94
N LEU A 521 25.87 16.93 4.98
CA LEU A 521 26.49 18.20 4.62
C LEU A 521 26.48 19.20 5.77
N LEU A 522 25.40 19.28 6.54
CA LEU A 522 25.32 20.11 7.74
C LEU A 522 26.35 19.66 8.78
N ASN A 523 26.51 18.36 9.01
CA ASN A 523 27.52 17.85 9.93
C ASN A 523 28.96 18.05 9.44
N ALA A 524 29.20 17.90 8.14
CA ALA A 524 30.50 18.22 7.56
C ALA A 524 30.82 19.72 7.72
N LEU A 525 29.82 20.60 7.54
CA LEU A 525 29.95 22.03 7.75
C LEU A 525 30.22 22.38 9.22
N THR A 526 29.50 21.79 10.18
CA THR A 526 29.74 22.02 11.61
C THR A 526 31.15 21.57 12.00
N TRP A 527 31.59 20.40 11.51
CA TRP A 527 32.95 19.91 11.71
C TRP A 527 34.02 20.85 11.13
N LEU A 528 33.81 21.34 9.90
CA LEU A 528 34.72 22.25 9.23
C LEU A 528 34.80 23.63 9.93
N LEU A 529 33.66 24.15 10.40
CA LEU A 529 33.62 25.38 11.20
C LEU A 529 34.41 25.24 12.51
N LEU A 530 34.26 24.10 13.18
CA LEU A 530 35.04 23.79 14.40
C LEU A 530 36.54 23.70 14.11
N HIS A 531 36.91 23.06 12.99
CA HIS A 531 38.30 22.92 12.59
C HIS A 531 38.96 24.27 12.28
N PHE A 532 38.30 25.12 11.49
CA PHE A 532 38.81 26.46 11.18
C PHE A 532 38.96 27.34 12.42
N HIS A 533 38.03 27.23 13.37
CA HIS A 533 38.15 27.96 14.63
C HIS A 533 39.39 27.52 15.42
N HIS A 534 39.61 26.21 15.55
CA HIS A 534 40.77 25.67 16.26
C HIS A 534 42.10 26.09 15.61
N GLN A 535 42.17 26.13 14.28
CA GLN A 535 43.36 26.63 13.57
C GLN A 535 43.59 28.13 13.78
N SER A 536 42.53 28.95 13.75
CA SER A 536 42.66 30.39 13.98
C SER A 536 43.22 30.69 15.38
N GLU A 537 42.81 29.95 16.40
CA GLU A 537 43.34 30.17 17.76
C GLU A 537 44.82 29.80 17.87
N ASN A 538 45.23 28.67 17.27
CA ASN A 538 46.65 28.27 17.23
C ASN A 538 47.54 29.30 16.51
N ASN A 539 47.06 29.89 15.42
CA ASN A 539 47.80 30.91 14.66
C ASN A 539 47.82 32.28 15.37
N THR A 540 46.78 32.62 16.14
CA THR A 540 46.77 33.87 16.91
C THR A 540 47.68 33.75 18.15
N GLY A 541 47.79 32.56 18.74
CA GLY A 541 48.69 32.30 19.87
C GLY A 541 50.18 32.39 19.52
N THR A 542 50.56 32.07 18.29
CA THR A 542 51.95 32.14 17.78
C THR A 542 52.39 33.55 17.38
N ASN A 543 51.48 34.38 16.84
CA ASN A 543 51.83 35.76 16.50
C ASN A 543 51.98 36.66 17.74
N ILE A 544 51.21 36.42 18.81
CA ILE A 544 51.29 37.21 20.05
C ILE A 544 52.61 36.96 20.82
N THR A 545 53.14 35.73 20.80
CA THR A 545 54.47 35.45 21.38
C THR A 545 55.60 36.07 20.57
N THR A 546 55.42 36.21 19.26
CA THR A 546 56.42 36.86 18.38
C THR A 546 56.40 38.39 18.56
N GLU A 547 55.23 39.03 18.65
CA GLU A 547 55.11 40.46 18.96
C GLU A 547 55.55 40.79 20.39
N ALA A 548 55.29 39.93 21.38
CA ALA A 548 55.73 40.15 22.77
C ALA A 548 57.27 40.07 22.91
N GLN A 549 57.94 39.17 22.17
CA GLN A 549 59.40 39.13 22.12
C GLN A 549 59.98 40.34 21.36
N GLN A 550 59.26 40.87 20.36
CA GLN A 550 59.68 42.06 19.62
C GLN A 550 59.47 43.36 20.44
N THR A 551 58.39 43.43 21.25
CA THR A 551 58.16 44.57 22.16
C THR A 551 59.03 44.56 23.40
N GLU A 552 59.48 43.41 23.91
CA GLU A 552 60.52 43.36 24.95
C GLU A 552 61.91 43.79 24.41
N ALA A 553 62.21 43.54 23.14
CA ALA A 553 63.43 44.05 22.50
C ALA A 553 63.39 45.58 22.26
N GLU A 554 62.24 46.17 21.96
CA GLU A 554 62.09 47.63 21.81
C GLU A 554 61.88 48.38 23.15
N ALA A 555 61.30 47.75 24.18
CA ALA A 555 61.10 48.37 25.48
C ALA A 555 62.40 48.55 26.30
N ALA A 556 63.50 47.91 25.90
CA ALA A 556 64.82 48.12 26.49
C ALA A 556 65.52 49.41 26.02
N ALA A 557 65.00 50.12 25.01
CA ALA A 557 65.74 51.19 24.34
C ALA A 557 65.31 52.64 24.65
N VAL A 558 64.20 52.92 25.36
CA VAL A 558 63.74 54.32 25.50
C VAL A 558 63.21 54.66 26.90
N LYS A 559 64.06 55.32 27.70
CA LYS A 559 63.65 56.13 28.86
C LYS A 559 63.39 57.56 28.41
N GLY A 560 62.13 58.02 28.48
CA GLY A 560 61.78 59.43 28.32
C GLY A 560 60.35 59.71 28.79
N PRO A 561 60.09 60.80 29.54
CA PRO A 561 58.77 61.07 30.11
C PRO A 561 57.97 62.06 29.24
N LYS A 562 56.66 61.81 29.07
CA LYS A 562 55.53 62.73 29.33
C LYS A 562 54.26 62.41 28.48
N PRO A 563 53.08 62.92 28.90
CA PRO A 563 51.78 62.32 28.66
C PRO A 563 51.00 63.00 27.52
N GLY A 564 49.95 62.34 27.04
CA GLY A 564 48.92 62.99 26.22
C GLY A 564 48.02 62.03 25.45
N MET A 565 46.79 61.85 25.96
CA MET A 565 45.53 61.99 25.23
C MET A 565 45.42 61.38 23.81
N PHE A 566 44.62 60.31 23.65
CA PHE A 566 43.41 60.28 22.80
C PHE A 566 42.78 58.88 22.84
N GLY A 567 41.61 58.80 23.48
CA GLY A 567 40.76 57.63 23.45
C GLY A 567 39.81 57.71 22.26
N LEU A 568 39.85 56.73 21.37
CA LEU A 568 38.79 56.37 20.41
C LEU A 568 39.12 55.02 19.76
N ARG A 569 39.18 53.95 20.56
CA ARG A 569 39.32 52.56 20.06
C ARG A 569 38.74 51.52 21.00
N LYS A 570 37.60 51.80 21.63
CA LYS A 570 36.98 50.89 22.61
C LYS A 570 35.76 50.10 22.08
N LYS A 571 35.05 50.59 21.05
CA LYS A 571 33.75 50.00 20.68
C LYS A 571 33.82 48.70 19.85
N THR A 572 34.91 48.43 19.13
CA THR A 572 35.11 47.18 18.37
C THR A 572 35.74 46.05 19.20
N ARG A 573 36.33 46.36 20.37
CA ARG A 573 36.94 45.35 21.25
C ARG A 573 35.89 44.56 22.04
N ASP A 574 34.79 45.20 22.43
CA ASP A 574 33.76 44.56 23.27
C ASP A 574 32.95 43.50 22.49
N ILE A 575 32.62 43.72 21.21
CA ILE A 575 31.93 42.72 20.37
C ILE A 575 32.83 41.49 20.10
N ARG A 576 34.15 41.72 19.92
CA ARG A 576 35.12 40.63 19.70
C ARG A 576 35.38 39.83 20.98
N ALA A 577 35.31 40.47 22.15
CA ALA A 577 35.44 39.80 23.45
C ALA A 577 34.21 38.96 23.80
N GLU A 578 33.00 39.45 23.53
CA GLU A 578 31.76 38.70 23.78
C GLU A 578 31.66 37.45 22.89
N ASN A 579 32.11 37.53 21.62
CA ASN A 579 32.16 36.37 20.73
C ASN A 579 33.25 35.36 21.12
N LYS A 580 34.42 35.81 21.61
CA LYS A 580 35.48 34.91 22.10
C LYS A 580 34.98 33.98 23.22
N HIS A 581 34.10 34.48 24.09
CA HIS A 581 33.56 33.75 25.23
C HIS A 581 32.54 32.65 24.86
N LYS A 582 31.90 32.75 23.68
CA LYS A 582 30.98 31.71 23.17
C LYS A 582 31.75 30.51 22.62
N TRP A 583 32.88 30.75 21.96
CA TRP A 583 33.65 29.68 21.31
C TRP A 583 34.63 28.95 22.23
N THR A 584 35.09 29.60 23.31
CA THR A 584 35.84 28.92 24.39
C THR A 584 35.07 27.77 25.06
N ARG A 585 33.76 27.65 24.80
CA ARG A 585 32.91 26.56 25.31
C ARG A 585 33.10 25.24 24.55
N PHE A 586 33.73 25.28 23.38
CA PHE A 586 34.09 24.10 22.59
C PHE A 586 35.43 23.49 23.02
N HIS A 587 36.15 24.09 23.98
CA HIS A 587 37.26 23.38 24.62
C HIS A 587 36.69 22.21 25.40
N VAL A 588 36.95 21.00 24.90
CA VAL A 588 36.70 19.75 25.61
C VAL A 588 37.44 19.85 26.94
N LEU A 589 36.71 20.14 28.02
CA LEU A 589 37.25 19.97 29.36
C LEU A 589 37.66 18.50 29.45
N ALA A 590 38.95 18.24 29.68
CA ALA A 590 39.40 16.88 30.00
C ALA A 590 38.53 16.35 31.16
N ALA A 591 38.22 15.05 31.18
CA ALA A 591 37.31 14.46 32.16
C ALA A 591 37.56 14.95 33.60
N ALA A 592 38.84 15.12 33.98
CA ALA A 592 39.27 15.67 35.27
C ALA A 592 38.76 17.10 35.58
N GLN A 593 38.72 18.00 34.59
CA GLN A 593 38.19 19.37 34.76
C GLN A 593 36.67 19.38 34.88
N LEU A 594 36.00 18.47 34.17
CA LEU A 594 34.56 18.24 34.23
C LEU A 594 34.14 17.73 35.62
N PHE A 595 34.90 16.78 36.18
CA PHE A 595 34.71 16.30 37.56
C PHE A 595 34.90 17.43 38.59
N ARG A 596 35.92 18.29 38.45
CA ARG A 596 36.10 19.41 39.40
C ARG A 596 34.95 20.42 39.37
N CYS A 597 34.39 20.76 38.21
CA CYS A 597 33.22 21.65 38.12
C CYS A 597 31.96 21.08 38.79
N VAL A 598 31.83 19.75 38.89
CA VAL A 598 30.69 19.06 39.50
C VAL A 598 30.83 18.90 41.02
N TYR A 599 32.06 18.76 41.52
CA TYR A 599 32.30 18.40 42.92
C TYR A 599 32.87 19.53 43.79
N GLU A 600 33.27 20.68 43.21
CA GLU A 600 33.67 21.85 43.99
C GLU A 600 32.46 22.75 44.35
N PRO A 601 32.22 23.05 45.65
CA PRO A 601 31.12 23.92 46.06
C PRO A 601 31.32 25.37 45.58
N GLU A 602 30.24 26.01 45.11
CA GLU A 602 30.27 27.37 44.53
C GLU A 602 30.65 28.47 45.54
N THR A 603 30.43 28.25 46.84
CA THR A 603 30.79 29.18 47.91
C THR A 603 31.21 28.44 49.17
N GLY A 604 32.39 28.79 49.68
CA GLY A 604 33.01 28.21 50.86
C GLY A 604 34.21 27.32 50.51
N PRO A 605 35.23 27.23 51.38
CA PRO A 605 36.35 26.34 51.14
C PRO A 605 35.85 24.89 51.07
N PRO A 606 36.34 24.07 50.14
CA PRO A 606 35.84 22.71 49.95
C PRO A 606 36.04 21.88 51.23
N PRO A 607 35.13 20.94 51.55
CA PRO A 607 35.35 19.98 52.62
C PRO A 607 36.60 19.14 52.30
N ARG A 608 37.51 19.11 53.29
CA ARG A 608 38.97 18.92 53.14
C ARG A 608 39.46 17.51 52.77
N GLU A 609 38.63 16.54 52.40
CA GLU A 609 39.00 15.13 52.64
C GLU A 609 39.01 14.12 51.48
N VAL A 610 38.68 14.41 50.21
CA VAL A 610 38.38 13.28 49.28
C VAL A 610 39.19 13.15 47.97
N TRP A 611 40.16 14.00 47.62
CA TRP A 611 40.84 13.86 46.31
C TRP A 611 42.37 13.94 46.39
N SER A 612 43.07 12.89 45.92
CA SER A 612 44.53 12.82 45.86
C SER A 612 45.07 13.37 44.53
N CYS A 613 46.13 14.18 44.61
CA CYS A 613 46.84 14.74 43.46
C CYS A 613 48.03 13.87 43.07
N SER A 614 47.78 12.61 42.70
CA SER A 614 48.82 11.73 42.15
C SER A 614 48.44 11.29 40.73
N SER A 615 48.42 12.25 39.82
CA SER A 615 48.86 12.03 38.44
C SER A 615 49.60 13.28 38.00
N VAL A 616 50.92 13.18 37.99
CA VAL A 616 51.77 14.10 37.25
C VAL A 616 51.63 13.67 35.80
N ASP A 617 50.56 14.09 35.13
CA ASP A 617 50.56 14.13 33.68
C ASP A 617 50.45 15.59 33.25
N THR A 618 51.54 16.03 32.65
CA THR A 618 51.73 17.32 32.02
C THR A 618 50.63 17.57 31.00
N ASN A 619 49.65 18.42 31.36
CA ASN A 619 48.82 19.08 30.35
C ASN A 619 49.73 20.03 29.55
N HIS A 620 50.23 19.54 28.41
CA HIS A 620 50.74 20.39 27.34
C HIS A 620 49.58 21.20 26.75
N TYR A 621 49.29 22.34 27.35
CA TYR A 621 48.67 23.48 26.68
C TYR A 621 49.56 24.69 26.96
N GLU A 622 50.56 24.87 26.09
CA GLU A 622 51.25 26.14 25.97
C GLU A 622 50.49 27.05 25.01
N ASN A 623 50.51 28.33 25.36
CA ASN A 623 50.10 29.52 24.61
C ASN A 623 48.60 29.83 24.52
N GLY A 624 48.16 30.78 25.36
CA GLY A 624 47.27 31.83 24.85
C GLY A 624 46.24 32.47 25.79
N SER A 625 45.88 31.86 26.92
CA SER A 625 44.99 32.50 27.89
C SER A 625 45.39 32.13 29.31
N GLY A 626 46.01 33.09 30.02
CA GLY A 626 46.39 33.05 31.44
C GLY A 626 46.71 31.65 31.97
N LYS A 627 47.99 31.28 31.97
CA LYS A 627 48.50 29.98 32.44
C LYS A 627 47.83 29.65 33.79
N LEU A 628 46.90 28.70 33.79
CA LEU A 628 46.29 28.19 35.01
C LEU A 628 47.35 27.32 35.68
N VAL A 629 48.18 27.95 36.50
CA VAL A 629 49.24 27.25 37.24
C VAL A 629 48.61 26.71 38.50
N VAL A 630 48.72 25.40 38.70
CA VAL A 630 48.45 24.78 39.99
C VAL A 630 49.54 25.26 40.95
N ARG A 631 49.21 26.25 41.79
CA ARG A 631 50.13 26.76 42.81
C ARG A 631 50.05 25.83 44.02
N THR A 632 51.14 25.18 44.36
CA THR A 632 51.29 24.51 45.67
C THR A 632 51.35 25.58 46.76
N CYS A 633 50.54 25.47 47.81
CA CYS A 633 50.65 26.38 48.96
C CYS A 633 51.42 25.70 50.10
N GLY A 634 52.20 26.48 50.85
CA GLY A 634 53.18 25.97 51.84
C GLY A 634 52.57 25.44 53.14
N GLU A 635 51.25 25.32 53.25
CA GLU A 635 50.62 24.67 54.39
C GLU A 635 50.61 23.16 54.20
N ALA A 636 51.01 22.40 55.24
CA ALA A 636 51.15 20.94 55.20
C ALA A 636 49.88 20.15 54.82
N LYS A 637 48.73 20.83 54.65
CA LYS A 637 47.44 20.25 54.26
C LYS A 637 46.78 20.97 53.07
N CYS A 638 47.49 21.87 52.40
CA CYS A 638 46.98 22.64 51.28
C CYS A 638 47.43 22.01 49.95
N MET A 639 46.49 21.41 49.22
CA MET A 639 46.78 20.57 48.04
C MET A 639 46.71 21.34 46.70
N GLY A 640 46.96 22.64 46.77
CA GLY A 640 47.16 23.53 45.63
C GLY A 640 45.91 24.30 45.16
N HIS A 641 46.14 25.48 44.60
CA HIS A 641 45.11 26.37 44.06
C HIS A 641 45.35 26.62 42.58
N ILE A 642 44.28 26.66 41.78
CA ILE A 642 44.38 27.16 40.41
C ILE A 642 44.36 28.68 40.50
N GLY A 643 45.54 29.28 40.47
CA GLY A 643 45.69 30.71 40.29
C GLY A 643 45.74 31.01 38.79
N LYS A 644 44.93 31.96 38.34
CA LYS A 644 45.19 32.63 37.07
C LYS A 644 46.43 33.49 37.30
N VAL A 645 47.54 33.17 36.63
CA VAL A 645 48.71 34.07 36.62
C VAL A 645 48.43 35.23 35.67
#